data_AF-A0A8C1UXM3-F1
#
_entry.id   AF-A0A8C1UXM3-F1
#
_cell.length_a   1.000
_cell.length_b   1.000
_cell.length_c   1.000
_cell.angle_alpha   90.00
_cell.angle_beta   90.00
_cell.angle_gamma   90.00
#
_symmetry.space_group_name_H-M   'P 1'
#
loop_
_entity.id
_entity.type
_entity.pdbx_description
1 polymer ?
#
loop_
_entity_poly.entity_id
_entity_poly.type
_entity_poly.pdbx_seq_one_letter_code
_entity_poly.pdbx_strand_id
1 'polypeptide(L)'
;MSSLSVNSELVFYITGKKLSQNLSNDGQLIFLFLLSTNTEHQNLNILLSFFLGNLCRCTGYRWIIDGFKTFCDISGELFRMDNVLPLDPTQDLIFPPELLIIGKQKTEQVFFQGEKVRWISPADLKDLIKLKAEYPNAPLLVGNTTIMNLKRTVHPLVIYGGSVNLRAGCSLSILNDVLLRGIEKLGPEKSKVYQALVQTLQCLVGKQIRNIANPKYDLSSILTAAECTLHIVSNGNASIFGLYLYIISYNILIVIFKLLVEGTQLLEEEISVPPTAPGGREEYHKSLVLRFFFKLYTQVLLELQQKEVGMHDMPFEYLRTLKPFKNEVPQGNNSFQLVPETQSSSGPVGRPNVHQAALQQTTGEAVYYDDLPAVKGELFVSVVTSTMVHAKIISIDAPVALATSGVITFISAKDVPGQNRRLWFNNPEELFAEKEVICVGQIIGTIVAETREQAKRVAEQVDIQTVFFTIEVFRKLERGNEEEGFEKADHILKGELYMGGQEHFYMETQGLIAIPKGEAGEMEPYVASQHAAFTQEVVGITLGIDSNKITCHVKRLGGGFGVKVMKIGSLSAITATATYKTSRAVRCVLERGDDMLFTSGSNGGCTLDESSFIVEKALLHMDNGYKIPNLPFHGFGGPQELTNIESVLHEVAARCGLPAHLVRDINMYKDEKCYTHHKQLFSPHDMVQCWNECLEKSDYTHRCLSIEQFNAHNHWKKRGISTIPLKFRIGFSKGFYNQVGKNL
;
A
#
# COMPACT_ATOMS: atom_id res chain seq x y z
N MET A 1 1.29 26.87 19.05
CA MET A 1 2.23 25.83 19.52
C MET A 1 1.55 24.47 19.50
N SER A 2 1.63 23.77 18.37
CA SER A 2 1.42 22.32 18.24
C SER A 2 1.77 21.96 16.80
N SER A 3 3.07 22.03 16.48
CA SER A 3 3.60 21.24 15.37
C SER A 3 3.31 19.79 15.73
N LEU A 4 2.28 19.21 15.11
CA LEU A 4 2.15 17.77 15.01
C LEU A 4 3.47 17.29 14.39
N SER A 5 4.41 16.86 15.23
CA SER A 5 5.54 16.07 14.81
C SER A 5 4.94 14.80 14.23
N VAL A 6 4.77 14.78 12.91
CA VAL A 6 4.49 13.54 12.18
C VAL A 6 5.71 12.67 12.44
N ASN A 7 5.58 11.72 13.35
CA ASN A 7 6.59 10.70 13.59
C ASN A 7 6.81 9.98 12.26
N SER A 8 7.92 10.27 11.61
CA SER A 8 8.30 9.71 10.32
C SER A 8 8.88 8.32 10.53
N GLU A 9 8.05 7.29 10.36
CA GLU A 9 8.51 5.90 10.34
C GLU A 9 8.33 5.29 8.94
N LEU A 10 9.34 4.55 8.52
CA LEU A 10 9.64 4.21 7.14
C LEU A 10 9.94 2.68 7.11
N VAL A 11 9.02 1.82 6.59
CA VAL A 11 9.20 0.33 6.49
C VAL A 11 8.73 -0.26 5.11
N PHE A 12 9.47 -1.15 4.40
CA PHE A 12 9.20 -1.80 3.05
C PHE A 12 9.01 -3.34 3.13
N TYR A 13 8.85 -4.03 1.97
CA TYR A 13 8.79 -5.50 1.80
C TYR A 13 9.80 -5.95 0.71
N ILE A 14 10.69 -6.92 0.98
CA ILE A 14 11.45 -7.69 -0.04
C ILE A 14 11.44 -9.19 0.31
N THR A 15 11.37 -10.01 -0.74
CA THR A 15 11.19 -11.47 -0.78
C THR A 15 12.13 -12.30 0.11
N GLY A 16 11.56 -13.08 1.03
CA GLY A 16 11.92 -14.50 1.23
C GLY A 16 12.97 -14.91 2.27
N LYS A 17 13.61 -14.01 3.03
CA LYS A 17 14.42 -14.35 4.22
C LYS A 17 14.41 -13.22 5.26
N LYS A 18 14.35 -13.58 6.55
CA LYS A 18 14.26 -12.70 7.73
C LYS A 18 15.36 -11.61 7.72
N LEU A 19 14.95 -10.37 7.52
CA LEU A 19 15.67 -9.15 7.92
C LEU A 19 14.63 -8.24 8.61
N SER A 20 15.04 -7.61 9.70
CA SER A 20 14.26 -6.94 10.74
C SER A 20 13.22 -5.89 10.27
N GLN A 21 12.31 -5.52 11.17
CA GLN A 21 11.13 -4.67 10.95
C GLN A 21 11.42 -3.18 10.61
N ASN A 22 12.66 -2.81 10.23
CA ASN A 22 13.11 -1.45 9.83
C ASN A 22 13.03 -1.15 8.31
N LEU A 23 12.25 -1.92 7.56
CA LEU A 23 12.49 -2.13 6.12
C LEU A 23 12.52 -0.91 5.16
N SER A 24 12.12 0.34 5.47
CA SER A 24 12.08 1.42 4.45
C SER A 24 13.14 2.47 4.56
N ASN A 25 13.79 2.61 5.71
CA ASN A 25 15.08 3.26 5.68
C ASN A 25 16.13 2.26 5.19
N ASP A 26 16.21 1.06 5.78
CA ASP A 26 17.20 0.04 5.40
C ASP A 26 17.11 -0.40 3.93
N GLY A 27 15.90 -0.63 3.40
CA GLY A 27 15.71 -1.00 1.99
C GLY A 27 16.03 0.12 0.99
N GLN A 28 15.93 1.40 1.40
CA GLN A 28 16.37 2.55 0.60
C GLN A 28 17.88 2.76 0.68
N LEU A 29 18.48 2.53 1.86
CA LEU A 29 19.92 2.69 2.12
C LEU A 29 20.76 1.56 1.53
N ILE A 30 20.33 0.30 1.65
CA ILE A 30 20.96 -0.83 0.94
C ILE A 30 20.94 -0.56 -0.57
N PHE A 31 19.88 0.08 -1.06
CA PHE A 31 19.79 0.41 -2.47
C PHE A 31 20.72 1.56 -2.85
N LEU A 32 20.82 2.60 -2.01
CA LEU A 32 21.78 3.71 -2.15
C LEU A 32 23.25 3.27 -2.09
N PHE A 33 23.54 2.20 -1.35
CA PHE A 33 24.85 1.55 -1.37
C PHE A 33 25.11 0.87 -2.74
N LEU A 34 24.12 0.20 -3.32
CA LEU A 34 24.27 -0.46 -4.64
C LEU A 34 24.43 0.53 -5.82
N LEU A 35 23.51 1.48 -5.95
CA LEU A 35 23.87 2.85 -5.69
C LEU A 35 25.29 3.41 -5.97
N SER A 36 26.04 3.65 -4.86
CA SER A 36 27.42 4.19 -4.71
C SER A 36 28.49 3.38 -5.35
N THR A 37 28.22 2.10 -5.54
CA THR A 37 29.12 1.24 -6.31
C THR A 37 28.93 1.36 -7.83
N ASN A 38 27.91 2.09 -8.33
CA ASN A 38 27.70 2.36 -9.76
C ASN A 38 27.98 3.83 -10.14
N THR A 39 28.56 4.07 -11.31
CA THR A 39 28.97 5.41 -11.80
C THR A 39 27.80 6.32 -12.22
N GLU A 40 26.54 5.90 -12.09
CA GLU A 40 25.35 6.57 -12.66
C GLU A 40 24.57 7.48 -11.68
N HIS A 41 25.12 7.70 -10.50
CA HIS A 41 24.50 8.42 -9.39
C HIS A 41 24.11 9.87 -9.60
N GLN A 42 24.73 10.53 -10.57
CA GLN A 42 24.47 11.94 -10.83
C GLN A 42 23.13 12.17 -11.55
N ASN A 43 22.42 11.11 -11.97
CA ASN A 43 21.17 11.23 -12.71
C ASN A 43 19.93 11.03 -11.81
N LEU A 44 19.20 12.12 -11.58
CA LEU A 44 17.99 12.14 -10.75
C LEU A 44 16.86 11.23 -11.26
N ASN A 45 16.73 11.00 -12.57
CA ASN A 45 15.71 10.08 -13.09
C ASN A 45 16.04 8.62 -12.76
N ILE A 46 17.34 8.28 -12.80
CA ILE A 46 17.82 6.96 -12.40
C ILE A 46 17.57 6.78 -10.90
N LEU A 47 17.90 7.78 -10.08
CA LEU A 47 17.62 7.81 -8.64
C LEU A 47 16.13 7.59 -8.33
N LEU A 48 15.23 8.31 -9.01
CA LEU A 48 13.79 8.18 -8.82
C LEU A 48 13.23 6.81 -9.22
N SER A 49 13.83 6.17 -10.24
CA SER A 49 13.40 4.85 -10.69
C SER A 49 13.53 3.76 -9.62
N PHE A 50 14.39 3.97 -8.61
CA PHE A 50 14.58 3.03 -7.53
C PHE A 50 13.47 3.06 -6.49
N PHE A 51 12.76 4.20 -6.35
CA PHE A 51 11.62 4.28 -5.43
C PHE A 51 10.35 3.63 -6.00
N LEU A 52 10.33 3.18 -7.26
CA LEU A 52 9.15 2.57 -7.88
C LEU A 52 8.73 1.24 -7.21
N GLY A 53 9.63 0.56 -6.52
CA GLY A 53 9.33 -0.67 -5.76
C GLY A 53 9.09 -0.46 -4.27
N ASN A 54 8.98 0.80 -3.84
CA ASN A 54 9.20 1.21 -2.46
C ASN A 54 7.98 1.97 -1.95
N LEU A 55 7.23 1.38 -1.01
CA LEU A 55 6.09 1.99 -0.30
C LEU A 55 6.45 2.67 1.04
N CYS A 56 6.15 3.97 1.19
CA CYS A 56 6.22 4.68 2.46
C CYS A 56 4.86 5.29 2.81
N ARG A 57 4.37 5.02 4.02
CA ARG A 57 3.06 5.52 4.47
C ARG A 57 3.12 6.86 5.22
N CYS A 58 4.27 7.24 5.78
CA CYS A 58 4.37 8.37 6.71
C CYS A 58 4.87 9.68 6.10
N THR A 59 5.86 9.65 5.20
CA THR A 59 6.61 10.88 4.84
C THR A 59 6.14 11.58 3.58
N GLY A 60 5.23 10.95 2.82
CA GLY A 60 4.82 11.45 1.51
C GLY A 60 5.97 11.56 0.49
N TYR A 61 7.07 10.83 0.71
CA TYR A 61 8.29 10.77 -0.13
C TYR A 61 9.09 12.07 -0.31
N ARG A 62 8.53 13.25 -0.04
CA ARG A 62 9.19 14.54 -0.32
C ARG A 62 10.57 14.63 0.32
N TRP A 63 10.65 14.38 1.61
CA TRP A 63 11.87 14.48 2.41
C TRP A 63 12.93 13.45 2.03
N ILE A 64 12.48 12.26 1.65
CA ILE A 64 13.33 11.20 1.09
C ILE A 64 13.99 11.75 -0.17
N ILE A 65 13.18 12.15 -1.16
CA ILE A 65 13.66 12.65 -2.45
C ILE A 65 14.59 13.86 -2.27
N ASP A 66 14.30 14.78 -1.35
CA ASP A 66 15.20 15.90 -1.06
C ASP A 66 16.53 15.49 -0.46
N GLY A 67 16.52 14.57 0.50
CA GLY A 67 17.75 14.01 1.06
C GLY A 67 18.61 13.35 -0.02
N PHE A 68 18.00 12.67 -0.99
CA PHE A 68 18.73 12.00 -2.07
C PHE A 68 19.17 12.93 -3.21
N LYS A 69 18.53 14.09 -3.42
CA LYS A 69 18.98 15.07 -4.42
C LYS A 69 20.38 15.61 -4.16
N THR A 70 20.89 15.50 -2.94
CA THR A 70 22.27 15.91 -2.60
C THR A 70 23.34 15.08 -3.28
N PHE A 71 23.06 13.83 -3.65
CA PHE A 71 23.98 12.99 -4.41
C PHE A 71 24.07 13.40 -5.90
N CYS A 72 23.17 14.26 -6.37
CA CYS A 72 23.09 14.70 -7.76
C CYS A 72 23.49 16.18 -7.97
N ASP A 73 24.07 16.86 -6.97
CA ASP A 73 24.41 18.30 -7.00
C ASP A 73 23.20 19.25 -7.27
N ILE A 74 21.97 18.84 -6.94
CA ILE A 74 20.72 19.59 -7.22
C ILE A 74 20.06 20.16 -5.94
N SER A 75 20.82 20.40 -4.86
CA SER A 75 20.21 20.70 -3.56
C SER A 75 19.73 22.15 -3.38
N GLY A 76 18.58 22.32 -2.73
CA GLY A 76 18.13 23.57 -2.10
C GLY A 76 18.34 23.57 -0.58
N GLU A 77 18.41 24.76 0.03
CA GLU A 77 18.83 25.04 1.42
C GLU A 77 17.77 24.68 2.50
N LEU A 78 17.43 23.40 2.68
CA LEU A 78 16.49 22.99 3.75
C LEU A 78 17.14 22.28 4.94
N PHE A 79 18.36 21.77 4.78
CA PHE A 79 19.14 21.14 5.84
C PHE A 79 20.60 21.62 5.74
N ARG A 80 21.26 21.77 6.89
CA ARG A 80 22.67 22.18 6.90
C ARG A 80 23.52 21.07 6.28
N MET A 81 24.11 21.36 5.13
CA MET A 81 25.03 20.44 4.44
C MET A 81 26.35 20.28 5.18
N ASP A 82 26.67 21.19 6.11
CA ASP A 82 27.93 21.24 6.86
C ASP A 82 28.28 19.92 7.58
N ASN A 83 27.27 19.08 7.89
CA ASN A 83 27.44 17.82 8.61
C ASN A 83 27.28 16.57 7.71
N VAL A 84 27.12 16.73 6.40
CA VAL A 84 27.02 15.60 5.46
C VAL A 84 28.41 15.23 4.99
N LEU A 85 28.84 14.00 5.25
CA LEU A 85 30.12 13.50 4.77
C LEU A 85 30.07 13.29 3.25
N PRO A 86 31.14 13.63 2.51
CA PRO A 86 31.21 13.32 1.09
C PRO A 86 31.24 11.80 0.89
N LEU A 87 30.63 11.34 -0.21
CA LEU A 87 30.68 9.94 -0.59
C LEU A 87 32.09 9.57 -1.04
N ASP A 88 32.70 8.57 -0.40
CA ASP A 88 33.99 7.97 -0.79
C ASP A 88 33.80 6.51 -1.20
N PRO A 89 33.66 6.21 -2.51
CA PRO A 89 33.50 4.84 -3.00
C PRO A 89 34.68 3.91 -2.70
N THR A 90 35.84 4.44 -2.28
CA THR A 90 37.01 3.60 -1.93
C THR A 90 36.87 2.93 -0.57
N GLN A 91 35.95 3.41 0.27
CA GLN A 91 35.64 2.86 1.60
C GLN A 91 34.46 1.87 1.57
N ASP A 92 33.90 1.58 0.39
CA ASP A 92 32.83 0.60 0.24
C ASP A 92 33.32 -0.83 0.54
N LEU A 93 32.39 -1.71 0.92
CA LEU A 93 32.69 -3.11 1.21
C LEU A 93 33.33 -3.78 -0.02
N ILE A 94 34.53 -4.33 0.16
CA ILE A 94 35.19 -5.08 -0.91
C ILE A 94 34.36 -6.29 -1.33
N PHE A 95 34.37 -6.62 -2.62
CA PHE A 95 33.80 -7.88 -3.08
C PHE A 95 34.59 -9.05 -2.45
N PRO A 96 33.94 -10.04 -1.81
CA PRO A 96 34.63 -11.13 -1.12
C PRO A 96 35.61 -11.88 -2.05
N PRO A 97 36.93 -11.87 -1.78
CA PRO A 97 37.93 -12.50 -2.66
C PRO A 97 37.70 -13.99 -2.88
N GLU A 98 37.15 -14.69 -1.89
CA GLU A 98 36.79 -16.12 -1.98
C GLU A 98 35.80 -16.40 -3.13
N LEU A 99 34.82 -15.52 -3.34
CA LEU A 99 33.84 -15.67 -4.41
C LEU A 99 34.46 -15.43 -5.81
N LEU A 100 35.51 -14.63 -5.93
CA LEU A 100 36.25 -14.46 -7.20
C LEU A 100 37.00 -15.72 -7.60
N ILE A 101 37.50 -16.48 -6.62
CA ILE A 101 38.17 -17.75 -6.85
C ILE A 101 37.15 -18.80 -7.26
N ILE A 102 36.04 -18.90 -6.52
CA ILE A 102 34.95 -19.84 -6.82
C ILE A 102 34.32 -19.56 -8.19
N GLY A 103 34.09 -18.29 -8.55
CA GLY A 103 33.48 -17.91 -9.82
C GLY A 103 34.30 -18.29 -11.07
N LYS A 104 35.58 -18.62 -10.93
CA LYS A 104 36.43 -19.13 -12.02
C LYS A 104 36.38 -20.66 -12.17
N GLN A 105 35.83 -21.36 -11.19
CA GLN A 105 35.70 -22.81 -11.21
C GLN A 105 34.50 -23.23 -12.05
N LYS A 106 34.53 -24.46 -12.57
CA LYS A 106 33.41 -25.01 -13.33
C LYS A 106 32.25 -25.28 -12.37
N THR A 107 31.06 -24.82 -12.73
CA THR A 107 29.84 -25.07 -11.96
C THR A 107 29.50 -26.57 -11.99
N GLU A 108 29.30 -27.15 -10.81
CA GLU A 108 28.83 -28.52 -10.64
C GLU A 108 27.32 -28.54 -10.36
N GLN A 109 26.71 -29.71 -10.52
CA GLN A 109 25.31 -29.90 -10.14
C GLN A 109 25.23 -29.89 -8.61
N VAL A 110 24.33 -29.07 -8.05
CA VAL A 110 24.14 -28.97 -6.61
C VAL A 110 22.74 -29.43 -6.22
N PHE A 111 22.66 -30.19 -5.14
CA PHE A 111 21.43 -30.75 -4.60
C PHE A 111 21.19 -30.25 -3.18
N PHE A 112 19.99 -29.74 -2.91
CA PHE A 112 19.55 -29.40 -1.56
C PHE A 112 18.26 -30.16 -1.23
N GLN A 113 18.25 -30.80 -0.06
CA GLN A 113 17.09 -31.51 0.48
C GLN A 113 16.56 -30.73 1.69
N GLY A 114 15.36 -30.17 1.55
CA GLY A 114 14.58 -29.68 2.70
C GLY A 114 13.61 -30.74 3.22
N GLU A 115 12.78 -30.38 4.20
CA GLU A 115 11.76 -31.28 4.76
C GLU A 115 10.73 -31.75 3.71
N LYS A 116 10.35 -30.86 2.78
CA LYS A 116 9.26 -31.12 1.80
C LYS A 116 9.64 -30.89 0.34
N VAL A 117 10.73 -30.17 0.10
CA VAL A 117 11.12 -29.73 -1.24
C VAL A 117 12.56 -30.15 -1.49
N ARG A 118 12.77 -30.78 -2.64
CA ARG A 118 14.08 -31.02 -3.23
C ARG A 118 14.40 -29.92 -4.22
N TRP A 119 15.63 -29.45 -4.20
CA TRP A 119 16.12 -28.42 -5.10
C TRP A 119 17.33 -28.93 -5.85
N ILE A 120 17.28 -28.82 -7.18
CA ILE A 120 18.40 -29.19 -8.06
C ILE A 120 18.83 -27.96 -8.85
N SER A 121 20.11 -27.61 -8.72
CA SER A 121 20.77 -26.62 -9.58
C SER A 121 21.62 -27.38 -10.62
N PRO A 122 21.24 -27.36 -11.91
CA PRO A 122 22.00 -28.03 -12.96
C PRO A 122 23.36 -27.37 -13.18
N ALA A 123 24.32 -28.18 -13.63
CA ALA A 123 25.67 -27.71 -13.98
C ALA A 123 25.69 -26.92 -15.29
N ASP A 124 24.93 -27.37 -16.28
CA ASP A 124 24.89 -26.79 -17.62
C ASP A 124 23.53 -27.03 -18.33
N LEU A 125 23.42 -26.56 -19.58
CA LEU A 125 22.20 -26.70 -20.38
C LEU A 125 21.85 -28.16 -20.68
N LYS A 126 22.83 -29.04 -20.90
CA LYS A 126 22.57 -30.45 -21.20
C LYS A 126 21.98 -31.15 -19.97
N ASP A 127 22.55 -30.86 -18.81
CA ASP A 127 22.06 -31.34 -17.52
C ASP A 127 20.64 -30.83 -17.23
N LEU A 128 20.37 -29.54 -17.47
CA LEU A 128 19.02 -28.99 -17.33
C LEU A 128 17.99 -29.69 -18.24
N ILE A 129 18.32 -29.93 -19.52
CA ILE A 129 17.43 -30.63 -20.46
C ILE A 129 17.17 -32.06 -19.99
N LYS A 130 18.20 -32.75 -19.50
CA LYS A 130 18.08 -34.09 -18.93
C LYS A 130 17.16 -34.10 -17.70
N LEU A 131 17.36 -33.18 -16.76
CA LEU A 131 16.51 -33.05 -15.56
C LEU A 131 15.06 -32.72 -15.92
N LYS A 132 14.82 -31.87 -16.92
CA LYS A 132 13.45 -31.57 -17.37
C LYS A 132 12.79 -32.72 -18.12
N ALA A 133 13.56 -33.58 -18.77
CA ALA A 133 13.05 -34.83 -19.35
C ALA A 133 12.70 -35.86 -18.27
N GLU A 134 13.53 -35.97 -17.22
CA GLU A 134 13.31 -36.87 -16.09
C GLU A 134 12.16 -36.40 -15.18
N TYR A 135 12.07 -35.09 -14.95
CA TYR A 135 11.08 -34.45 -14.10
C TYR A 135 10.28 -33.38 -14.87
N PRO A 136 9.38 -33.79 -15.78
CA PRO A 136 8.63 -32.85 -16.63
C PRO A 136 7.78 -31.88 -15.81
N ASN A 137 7.18 -32.37 -14.71
CA ASN A 137 6.30 -31.59 -13.83
C ASN A 137 7.06 -30.70 -12.82
N ALA A 138 8.38 -30.84 -12.69
CA ALA A 138 9.15 -29.99 -11.79
C ALA A 138 9.21 -28.56 -12.36
N PRO A 139 8.74 -27.53 -11.63
CA PRO A 139 8.80 -26.17 -12.13
C PRO A 139 10.25 -25.71 -12.31
N LEU A 140 10.49 -24.94 -13.36
CA LEU A 140 11.76 -24.27 -13.60
C LEU A 140 11.74 -22.92 -12.89
N LEU A 141 12.70 -22.72 -11.99
CA LEU A 141 12.80 -21.53 -11.17
C LEU A 141 14.00 -20.68 -11.56
N VAL A 142 13.79 -19.38 -11.76
CA VAL A 142 14.86 -18.40 -11.94
C VAL A 142 14.67 -17.28 -10.91
N GLY A 143 13.81 -16.29 -11.19
CA GLY A 143 13.55 -15.17 -10.26
C GLY A 143 12.61 -15.44 -9.09
N ASN A 144 11.90 -16.56 -9.06
CA ASN A 144 10.90 -16.93 -8.04
C ASN A 144 9.74 -15.91 -7.80
N THR A 145 9.53 -14.96 -8.72
CA THR A 145 8.51 -13.90 -8.56
C THR A 145 7.10 -14.32 -8.98
N THR A 146 6.88 -15.59 -9.33
CA THR A 146 5.58 -16.13 -9.76
C THR A 146 5.21 -17.38 -8.97
N ILE A 147 6.16 -18.30 -8.78
CA ILE A 147 5.91 -19.57 -8.09
C ILE A 147 5.58 -19.34 -6.61
N MET A 148 6.23 -18.38 -5.93
CA MET A 148 5.86 -18.00 -4.56
C MET A 148 4.47 -17.35 -4.42
N ASN A 149 3.90 -16.80 -5.49
CA ASN A 149 2.53 -16.23 -5.44
C ASN A 149 1.45 -17.31 -5.42
N LEU A 150 1.78 -18.55 -5.81
CA LEU A 150 0.92 -19.71 -5.65
C LEU A 150 1.04 -20.23 -4.21
N LYS A 151 0.61 -19.43 -3.23
CA LYS A 151 0.76 -19.68 -1.78
C LYS A 151 0.22 -21.06 -1.30
N ARG A 152 -0.51 -21.79 -2.15
CA ARG A 152 -1.20 -23.05 -1.82
C ARG A 152 -0.64 -24.32 -2.46
N THR A 153 0.37 -24.22 -3.33
CA THR A 153 0.94 -25.40 -4.01
C THR A 153 2.37 -25.67 -3.56
N VAL A 154 2.58 -26.84 -2.96
CA VAL A 154 3.93 -27.33 -2.65
C VAL A 154 4.42 -28.18 -3.81
N HIS A 155 5.54 -27.79 -4.43
CA HIS A 155 6.22 -28.58 -5.43
C HIS A 155 7.31 -29.42 -4.76
N PRO A 156 7.19 -30.77 -4.71
CA PRO A 156 8.16 -31.62 -4.01
C PRO A 156 9.58 -31.59 -4.60
N LEU A 157 9.69 -31.16 -5.87
CA LEU A 157 10.95 -30.99 -6.58
C LEU A 157 10.90 -29.70 -7.38
N VAL A 158 11.97 -28.91 -7.32
CA VAL A 158 12.16 -27.67 -8.09
C VAL A 158 13.53 -27.72 -8.76
N ILE A 159 13.58 -27.30 -10.03
CA ILE A 159 14.82 -27.17 -10.79
C ILE A 159 15.15 -25.69 -10.93
N TYR A 160 16.35 -25.28 -10.52
CA TYR A 160 16.79 -23.89 -10.60
C TYR A 160 17.55 -23.63 -11.91
N GLY A 161 16.94 -22.90 -12.84
CA GLY A 161 17.55 -22.59 -14.14
C GLY A 161 18.53 -21.42 -14.13
N GLY A 162 18.65 -20.68 -13.03
CA GLY A 162 19.48 -19.47 -12.96
C GLY A 162 20.99 -19.73 -12.99
N SER A 163 21.44 -20.97 -12.78
CA SER A 163 22.86 -21.37 -12.92
C SER A 163 23.30 -21.55 -14.37
N VAL A 164 22.36 -21.61 -15.31
CA VAL A 164 22.63 -21.86 -16.73
C VAL A 164 22.42 -20.57 -17.51
N ASN A 165 23.33 -20.26 -18.43
CA ASN A 165 23.23 -19.12 -19.35
C ASN A 165 22.09 -19.31 -20.38
N LEU A 166 20.86 -19.12 -19.91
CA LEU A 166 19.65 -19.13 -20.72
C LEU A 166 19.28 -17.70 -21.09
N ARG A 167 19.08 -17.42 -22.38
CA ARG A 167 18.56 -16.10 -22.82
C ARG A 167 17.18 -15.81 -22.23
N ALA A 168 16.33 -16.83 -22.08
CA ALA A 168 15.05 -16.72 -21.38
C ALA A 168 15.21 -16.48 -19.86
N GLY A 169 16.38 -16.79 -19.30
CA GLY A 169 16.77 -16.53 -17.92
C GLY A 169 17.30 -15.10 -17.69
N CYS A 170 17.37 -14.24 -18.72
CA CYS A 170 17.75 -12.85 -18.53
C CYS A 170 16.73 -12.12 -17.64
N SER A 171 17.23 -11.24 -16.77
CA SER A 171 16.37 -10.40 -15.95
C SER A 171 15.77 -9.27 -16.79
N LEU A 172 14.62 -8.75 -16.37
CA LEU A 172 13.98 -7.60 -17.02
C LEU A 172 14.89 -6.36 -17.05
N SER A 173 15.76 -6.19 -16.04
CA SER A 173 16.74 -5.10 -16.02
C SER A 173 17.80 -5.25 -17.12
N ILE A 174 18.38 -6.45 -17.27
CA ILE A 174 19.34 -6.71 -18.36
C ILE A 174 18.67 -6.54 -19.72
N LEU A 175 17.43 -7.03 -19.86
CA LEU A 175 16.65 -6.84 -21.08
C LEU A 175 16.47 -5.35 -21.38
N ASN A 176 16.10 -4.53 -20.40
CA ASN A 176 15.96 -3.08 -20.55
C ASN A 176 17.26 -2.43 -21.09
N ASP A 177 18.42 -2.77 -20.53
CA ASP A 177 19.70 -2.18 -20.94
C ASP A 177 20.11 -2.62 -22.36
N VAL A 178 19.81 -3.86 -22.73
CA VAL A 178 20.01 -4.36 -24.10
C VAL A 178 19.10 -3.63 -25.08
N LEU A 179 17.82 -3.42 -24.72
CA LEU A 179 16.87 -2.71 -25.57
C LEU A 179 17.25 -1.23 -25.75
N LEU A 180 17.66 -0.55 -24.68
CA LEU A 180 18.13 0.85 -24.74
C LEU A 180 19.32 1.01 -25.68
N ARG A 181 20.37 0.17 -25.54
CA ARG A 181 21.50 0.15 -26.48
C ARG A 181 21.08 -0.20 -27.90
N GLY A 182 20.09 -1.08 -28.04
CA GLY A 182 19.50 -1.42 -29.33
C GLY A 182 18.80 -0.24 -30.00
N ILE A 183 18.07 0.58 -29.24
CA ILE A 183 17.41 1.80 -29.71
C ILE A 183 18.44 2.81 -30.22
N GLU A 184 19.50 3.06 -29.44
CA GLU A 184 20.59 3.95 -29.83
C GLU A 184 21.28 3.51 -31.12
N LYS A 185 21.51 2.20 -31.27
CA LYS A 185 22.20 1.64 -32.45
C LYS A 185 21.35 1.58 -33.71
N LEU A 186 20.06 1.24 -33.59
CA LEU A 186 19.17 1.01 -34.74
C LEU A 186 18.47 2.29 -35.22
N GLY A 187 18.46 3.34 -34.39
CA GLY A 187 17.69 4.56 -34.64
C GLY A 187 16.18 4.37 -34.41
N PRO A 188 15.40 5.46 -34.43
CA PRO A 188 14.00 5.45 -33.98
C PRO A 188 13.06 4.60 -34.86
N GLU A 189 13.30 4.53 -36.16
CA GLU A 189 12.39 3.81 -37.08
C GLU A 189 12.48 2.29 -36.95
N LYS A 190 13.69 1.74 -36.77
CA LYS A 190 13.95 0.30 -36.71
C LYS A 190 13.82 -0.28 -35.30
N SER A 191 13.59 0.58 -34.30
CA SER A 191 13.55 0.20 -32.88
C SER A 191 12.18 0.39 -32.22
N LYS A 192 11.10 0.55 -32.99
CA LYS A 192 9.74 0.78 -32.44
C LYS A 192 9.31 -0.28 -31.42
N VAL A 193 9.56 -1.56 -31.71
CA VAL A 193 9.27 -2.66 -30.77
C VAL A 193 10.11 -2.52 -29.50
N TYR A 194 11.38 -2.12 -29.61
CA TYR A 194 12.24 -1.93 -28.45
C TYR A 194 11.77 -0.75 -27.59
N GLN A 195 11.35 0.35 -28.22
CA GLN A 195 10.79 1.51 -27.51
C GLN A 195 9.50 1.13 -26.77
N ALA A 196 8.60 0.36 -27.40
CA ALA A 196 7.37 -0.13 -26.77
C ALA A 196 7.65 -1.05 -25.57
N LEU A 197 8.63 -1.95 -25.70
CA LEU A 197 9.08 -2.82 -24.61
C LEU A 197 9.70 -2.00 -23.46
N VAL A 198 10.59 -1.05 -23.75
CA VAL A 198 11.19 -0.16 -22.73
C VAL A 198 10.11 0.67 -22.02
N GLN A 199 9.17 1.25 -22.74
CA GLN A 199 8.07 2.02 -22.16
C GLN A 199 7.23 1.17 -21.22
N THR A 200 6.97 -0.08 -21.59
CA THR A 200 6.23 -1.04 -20.74
C THR A 200 7.05 -1.39 -19.49
N LEU A 201 8.35 -1.67 -19.66
CA LEU A 201 9.26 -2.00 -18.55
C LEU A 201 9.42 -0.86 -17.54
N GLN A 202 9.35 0.40 -17.97
CA GLN A 202 9.42 1.56 -17.09
C GLN A 202 8.22 1.66 -16.15
N CYS A 203 7.05 1.21 -16.59
CA CYS A 203 5.81 1.16 -15.80
C CYS A 203 5.62 -0.17 -15.06
N LEU A 204 6.42 -1.19 -15.41
CA LEU A 204 6.27 -2.54 -14.90
C LEU A 204 7.14 -2.75 -13.66
N VAL A 205 6.47 -2.94 -12.52
CA VAL A 205 7.02 -3.32 -11.20
C VAL A 205 8.18 -2.44 -10.70
N GLY A 206 8.70 -2.72 -9.50
CA GLY A 206 9.90 -2.07 -8.98
C GLY A 206 11.19 -2.64 -9.56
N LYS A 207 12.31 -1.89 -9.45
CA LYS A 207 13.63 -2.35 -9.93
C LYS A 207 14.09 -3.65 -9.24
N GLN A 208 13.70 -3.87 -7.99
CA GLN A 208 13.95 -5.10 -7.23
C GLN A 208 13.37 -6.32 -7.95
N ILE A 209 12.11 -6.23 -8.36
CA ILE A 209 11.44 -7.31 -9.09
C ILE A 209 12.05 -7.42 -10.48
N ARG A 210 12.35 -6.31 -11.17
CA ARG A 210 12.98 -6.38 -12.52
C ARG A 210 14.37 -7.01 -12.52
N ASN A 211 15.15 -6.86 -11.45
CA ASN A 211 16.49 -7.42 -11.33
C ASN A 211 16.49 -8.97 -11.28
N ILE A 212 15.39 -9.58 -10.83
CA ILE A 212 15.27 -11.03 -10.67
C ILE A 212 14.24 -11.66 -11.61
N ALA A 213 13.17 -10.93 -11.96
CA ALA A 213 12.10 -11.43 -12.79
C ALA A 213 12.56 -11.58 -14.24
N ASN A 214 11.99 -12.60 -14.90
CA ASN A 214 12.15 -12.86 -16.32
C ASN A 214 10.93 -12.33 -17.09
N PRO A 215 11.02 -12.16 -18.43
CA PRO A 215 9.89 -11.74 -19.27
C PRO A 215 8.59 -12.51 -18.95
N LYS A 216 7.52 -11.78 -18.60
CA LYS A 216 6.19 -12.31 -18.25
C LYS A 216 5.10 -11.89 -19.25
N TYR A 217 3.86 -12.30 -18.96
CA TYR A 217 2.62 -11.98 -19.67
C TYR A 217 2.42 -10.49 -20.01
N ASP A 218 2.87 -9.54 -19.19
CA ASP A 218 2.71 -8.11 -19.51
C ASP A 218 3.52 -7.67 -20.75
N LEU A 219 4.53 -8.44 -21.14
CA LEU A 219 5.25 -8.26 -22.40
C LEU A 219 4.68 -9.12 -23.53
N SER A 220 3.85 -10.13 -23.23
CA SER A 220 3.39 -11.08 -24.24
C SER A 220 2.56 -10.41 -25.33
N SER A 221 1.72 -9.43 -24.99
CA SER A 221 0.93 -8.70 -25.98
C SER A 221 1.82 -8.00 -27.03
N ILE A 222 2.93 -7.39 -26.61
CA ILE A 222 3.88 -6.73 -27.52
C ILE A 222 4.68 -7.76 -28.32
N LEU A 223 5.15 -8.83 -27.67
CA LEU A 223 5.93 -9.87 -28.32
C LEU A 223 5.11 -10.64 -29.37
N THR A 224 3.83 -10.90 -29.09
CA THR A 224 2.88 -11.52 -30.03
C THR A 224 2.57 -10.56 -31.18
N ALA A 225 2.29 -9.28 -30.90
CA ALA A 225 2.05 -8.28 -31.96
C ALA A 225 3.29 -8.06 -32.86
N ALA A 226 4.49 -8.28 -32.32
CA ALA A 226 5.75 -8.21 -33.07
C ALA A 226 6.18 -9.55 -33.70
N GLU A 227 5.32 -10.58 -33.66
CA GLU A 227 5.57 -11.91 -34.23
C GLU A 227 6.90 -12.53 -33.77
N CYS A 228 7.24 -12.34 -32.50
CA CYS A 228 8.50 -12.86 -31.95
C CYS A 228 8.54 -14.39 -31.96
N THR A 229 9.73 -14.96 -32.17
CA THR A 229 9.95 -16.41 -32.15
C THR A 229 10.44 -16.91 -30.79
N LEU A 230 9.91 -18.05 -30.36
CA LEU A 230 10.33 -18.80 -29.19
C LEU A 230 11.14 -20.02 -29.63
N HIS A 231 12.37 -20.09 -29.15
CA HIS A 231 13.25 -21.24 -29.34
C HIS A 231 13.06 -22.20 -28.16
N ILE A 232 12.44 -23.36 -28.41
CA ILE A 232 12.19 -24.39 -27.42
C ILE A 232 13.18 -25.54 -27.66
N VAL A 233 13.84 -25.99 -26.59
CA VAL A 233 14.79 -27.09 -26.64
C VAL A 233 14.33 -28.21 -25.71
N SER A 234 14.32 -29.43 -26.20
CA SER A 234 14.05 -30.66 -25.44
C SER A 234 15.14 -31.69 -25.72
N ASN A 235 15.08 -32.86 -25.05
CA ASN A 235 16.09 -33.89 -25.24
C ASN A 235 16.11 -34.35 -26.72
N GLY A 236 17.23 -34.09 -27.41
CA GLY A 236 17.44 -34.46 -28.81
C GLY A 236 16.75 -33.58 -29.87
N ASN A 237 15.88 -32.62 -29.49
CA ASN A 237 15.11 -31.80 -30.43
C ASN A 237 15.21 -30.30 -30.10
N ALA A 238 15.33 -29.48 -31.14
CA ALA A 238 15.15 -28.03 -31.06
C ALA A 238 14.02 -27.63 -32.00
N SER A 239 13.07 -26.85 -31.49
CA SER A 239 11.91 -26.38 -32.24
C SER A 239 11.77 -24.89 -32.10
N ILE A 240 11.36 -24.22 -33.17
CA ILE A 240 11.10 -22.77 -33.18
C ILE A 240 9.60 -22.60 -33.38
N PHE A 241 8.96 -21.90 -32.45
CA PHE A 241 7.55 -21.56 -32.51
C PHE A 241 7.42 -20.04 -32.67
N GLY A 242 6.63 -19.57 -33.64
CA GLY A 242 6.25 -18.15 -33.66
C GLY A 242 5.13 -17.89 -32.63
N LEU A 243 5.20 -16.76 -31.95
CA LEU A 243 4.09 -16.25 -31.15
C LEU A 243 3.06 -15.62 -32.09
N TYR A 244 2.16 -16.43 -32.64
CA TYR A 244 1.11 -15.95 -33.53
C TYR A 244 -0.23 -15.79 -32.78
N LEU A 245 -0.89 -14.66 -32.97
CA LEU A 245 -2.33 -14.69 -33.25
C LEU A 245 -2.46 -14.67 -34.78
N TYR A 246 -3.44 -15.40 -35.33
CA TYR A 246 -3.79 -15.30 -36.75
C TYR A 246 -4.28 -13.87 -37.03
N ILE A 247 -3.37 -12.95 -37.36
CA ILE A 247 -3.72 -11.65 -37.89
C ILE A 247 -3.55 -11.75 -39.40
N ILE A 248 -4.67 -11.77 -40.10
CA ILE A 248 -4.70 -11.75 -41.56
C ILE A 248 -4.17 -10.39 -41.99
N SER A 249 -2.97 -10.36 -42.56
CA SER A 249 -2.40 -9.19 -43.22
C SER A 249 -3.28 -8.78 -44.40
N TYR A 250 -4.17 -7.84 -44.19
CA TYR A 250 -4.83 -7.12 -45.28
C TYR A 250 -3.90 -5.99 -45.73
N ASN A 251 -3.64 -5.95 -47.05
CA ASN A 251 -3.05 -4.79 -47.72
C ASN A 251 -3.97 -3.58 -47.50
N ILE A 252 -3.64 -2.70 -46.56
CA ILE A 252 -4.36 -1.44 -46.36
C ILE A 252 -3.60 -0.33 -47.07
N LEU A 253 -3.96 -0.13 -48.34
CA LEU A 253 -4.05 1.20 -48.91
C LEU A 253 -5.53 1.34 -49.26
N ILE A 254 -6.32 2.09 -48.47
CA ILE A 254 -7.60 2.75 -48.81
C ILE A 254 -8.37 3.18 -47.52
N VAL A 255 -8.65 4.49 -47.44
CA VAL A 255 -9.51 5.27 -46.53
C VAL A 255 -9.32 5.07 -45.01
N ILE A 256 -8.37 5.82 -44.46
CA ILE A 256 -7.99 5.81 -43.04
C ILE A 256 -9.17 6.19 -42.11
N PHE A 257 -10.07 7.11 -42.50
CA PHE A 257 -11.21 7.49 -41.66
C PHE A 257 -12.26 6.39 -41.46
N LYS A 258 -12.51 5.57 -42.48
CA LYS A 258 -13.49 4.47 -42.43
C LYS A 258 -13.01 3.36 -41.48
N LEU A 259 -11.69 3.16 -41.43
CA LEU A 259 -11.03 2.21 -40.53
C LEU A 259 -11.24 2.53 -39.05
N LEU A 260 -11.31 3.81 -38.65
CA LEU A 260 -11.52 4.15 -37.23
C LEU A 260 -12.94 3.76 -36.79
N VAL A 261 -13.96 4.12 -37.57
CA VAL A 261 -15.36 3.85 -37.23
C VAL A 261 -15.66 2.35 -37.31
N GLU A 262 -15.28 1.69 -38.40
CA GLU A 262 -15.50 0.24 -38.56
C GLU A 262 -14.65 -0.56 -37.56
N GLY A 263 -13.39 -0.17 -37.35
CA GLY A 263 -12.52 -0.85 -36.38
C GLY A 263 -13.01 -0.72 -34.94
N THR A 264 -13.58 0.43 -34.55
CA THR A 264 -14.17 0.58 -33.22
C THR A 264 -15.44 -0.25 -33.05
N GLN A 265 -16.32 -0.30 -34.06
CA GLN A 265 -17.51 -1.15 -34.05
C GLN A 265 -17.15 -2.63 -33.95
N LEU A 266 -16.20 -3.10 -34.75
CA LEU A 266 -15.75 -4.50 -34.70
C LEU A 266 -15.12 -4.86 -33.34
N LEU A 267 -14.29 -3.99 -32.78
CA LEU A 267 -13.71 -4.22 -31.44
C LEU A 267 -14.78 -4.24 -30.34
N GLU A 268 -15.84 -3.45 -30.47
CA GLU A 268 -16.96 -3.45 -29.53
C GLU A 268 -17.78 -4.75 -29.61
N GLU A 269 -17.97 -5.30 -30.81
CA GLU A 269 -18.64 -6.58 -31.04
C GLU A 269 -17.77 -7.79 -30.58
N GLU A 270 -16.45 -7.74 -30.83
CA GLU A 270 -15.52 -8.83 -30.51
C GLU A 270 -15.17 -8.89 -29.01
N ILE A 271 -15.04 -7.74 -28.34
CA ILE A 271 -14.62 -7.66 -26.94
C ILE A 271 -15.84 -7.70 -26.01
N SER A 272 -16.34 -8.91 -25.80
CA SER A 272 -17.35 -9.20 -24.78
C SER A 272 -16.68 -9.72 -23.50
N VAL A 273 -16.68 -8.89 -22.46
CA VAL A 273 -16.27 -9.30 -21.11
C VAL A 273 -17.55 -9.58 -20.32
N PRO A 274 -17.82 -10.82 -19.87
CA PRO A 274 -19.06 -11.11 -19.16
C PRO A 274 -19.13 -10.37 -17.81
N PRO A 275 -20.33 -10.01 -17.31
CA PRO A 275 -20.48 -9.33 -16.01
C PRO A 275 -19.91 -10.14 -14.83
N THR A 276 -19.79 -11.46 -15.00
CA THR A 276 -19.23 -12.40 -14.01
C THR A 276 -17.70 -12.56 -14.13
N ALA A 277 -17.04 -11.83 -15.04
CA ALA A 277 -15.61 -11.91 -15.22
C ALA A 277 -14.87 -11.44 -13.94
N PRO A 278 -13.84 -12.17 -13.49
CA PRO A 278 -13.04 -11.75 -12.35
C PRO A 278 -12.36 -10.41 -12.62
N GLY A 279 -12.33 -9.53 -11.62
CA GLY A 279 -11.74 -8.17 -11.72
C GLY A 279 -12.76 -7.05 -11.93
N GLY A 280 -13.98 -7.36 -12.37
CA GLY A 280 -15.06 -6.39 -12.57
C GLY A 280 -14.72 -5.28 -13.57
N ARG A 281 -15.41 -4.12 -13.47
CA ARG A 281 -15.17 -2.90 -14.27
C ARG A 281 -15.24 -3.11 -15.79
N GLU A 282 -16.24 -3.87 -16.23
CA GLU A 282 -16.47 -4.22 -17.64
C GLU A 282 -16.46 -3.01 -18.57
N GLU A 283 -17.29 -2.01 -18.28
CA GLU A 283 -17.39 -0.78 -19.10
C GLU A 283 -16.07 -0.03 -19.20
N TYR A 284 -15.29 0.00 -18.12
CA TYR A 284 -13.98 0.62 -18.10
C TYR A 284 -13.00 -0.13 -19.00
N HIS A 285 -12.98 -1.46 -18.96
CA HIS A 285 -12.11 -2.26 -19.82
C HIS A 285 -12.49 -2.11 -21.30
N LYS A 286 -13.78 -2.15 -21.64
CA LYS A 286 -14.27 -1.90 -23.00
C LYS A 286 -13.83 -0.51 -23.50
N SER A 287 -14.08 0.52 -22.70
CA SER A 287 -13.67 1.90 -23.01
C SER A 287 -12.14 2.03 -23.19
N LEU A 288 -11.36 1.32 -22.37
CA LEU A 288 -9.90 1.36 -22.42
C LEU A 288 -9.35 0.77 -23.73
N VAL A 289 -9.93 -0.33 -24.23
CA VAL A 289 -9.50 -0.93 -25.50
C VAL A 289 -9.79 0.01 -26.67
N LEU A 290 -10.99 0.54 -26.76
CA LEU A 290 -11.36 1.52 -27.80
C LEU A 290 -10.44 2.75 -27.74
N ARG A 291 -10.10 3.21 -26.53
CA ARG A 291 -9.16 4.33 -26.32
C ARG A 291 -7.74 3.99 -26.78
N PHE A 292 -7.25 2.77 -26.54
CA PHE A 292 -5.94 2.35 -27.02
C PHE A 292 -5.91 2.22 -28.55
N PHE A 293 -6.97 1.69 -29.16
CA PHE A 293 -7.11 1.67 -30.62
C PHE A 293 -7.11 3.09 -31.21
N PHE A 294 -7.86 4.03 -30.62
CA PHE A 294 -7.87 5.42 -31.06
C PHE A 294 -6.48 6.09 -30.95
N LYS A 295 -5.74 5.83 -29.87
CA LYS A 295 -4.35 6.31 -29.74
C LYS A 295 -3.43 5.69 -30.79
N LEU A 296 -3.54 4.40 -31.07
CA LEU A 296 -2.77 3.71 -32.11
C LEU A 296 -3.06 4.32 -33.48
N TYR A 297 -4.35 4.45 -33.83
CA TYR A 297 -4.81 5.10 -35.04
C TYR A 297 -4.19 6.48 -35.23
N THR A 298 -4.24 7.30 -34.17
CA THR A 298 -3.69 8.66 -34.19
C THR A 298 -2.17 8.67 -34.35
N GLN A 299 -1.46 7.74 -33.71
CA GLN A 299 -0.01 7.60 -33.82
C GLN A 299 0.41 7.21 -35.25
N VAL A 300 -0.27 6.23 -35.85
CA VAL A 300 0.00 5.79 -37.22
C VAL A 300 -0.26 6.93 -38.22
N LEU A 301 -1.34 7.68 -38.05
CA LEU A 301 -1.64 8.83 -38.89
C LEU A 301 -0.55 9.92 -38.83
N LEU A 302 -0.06 10.24 -37.63
CA LEU A 302 1.04 11.19 -37.49
C LEU A 302 2.30 10.71 -38.23
N GLU A 303 2.63 9.43 -38.13
CA GLU A 303 3.79 8.84 -38.82
C GLU A 303 3.63 8.83 -40.34
N LEU A 304 2.43 8.53 -40.85
CA LEU A 304 2.12 8.60 -42.29
C LEU A 304 2.23 10.04 -42.81
N GLN A 305 1.74 11.02 -42.05
CA GLN A 305 1.87 12.43 -42.38
C GLN A 305 3.34 12.88 -42.41
N GLN A 306 4.15 12.46 -41.44
CA GLN A 306 5.59 12.74 -41.40
C GLN A 306 6.36 12.10 -42.57
N LYS A 307 5.83 11.03 -43.15
CA LYS A 307 6.39 10.33 -44.33
C LYS A 307 5.81 10.81 -45.65
N GLU A 308 4.93 11.81 -45.63
CA GLU A 308 4.24 12.36 -46.80
C GLU A 308 3.43 11.31 -47.60
N VAL A 309 2.97 10.25 -46.94
CA VAL A 309 2.18 9.16 -47.56
C VAL A 309 0.69 9.35 -47.25
N GLY A 310 -0.14 9.50 -48.30
CA GLY A 310 -1.60 9.53 -48.15
C GLY A 310 -2.11 10.76 -47.40
N MET A 311 -1.88 11.95 -47.96
CA MET A 311 -2.18 13.24 -47.33
C MET A 311 -3.67 13.42 -47.00
N HIS A 312 -3.99 13.30 -45.71
CA HIS A 312 -5.20 13.82 -45.11
C HIS A 312 -4.81 14.76 -43.98
N ASP A 313 -5.47 15.92 -43.89
CA ASP A 313 -5.27 16.85 -42.78
C ASP A 313 -5.77 16.22 -41.48
N MET A 314 -4.83 15.89 -40.60
CA MET A 314 -5.10 15.45 -39.23
C MET A 314 -5.59 16.65 -38.41
N PRO A 315 -6.74 16.56 -37.72
CA PRO A 315 -7.14 17.60 -36.78
C PRO A 315 -6.04 17.79 -35.74
N PHE A 316 -5.56 19.02 -35.58
CA PHE A 316 -4.48 19.34 -34.62
C PHE A 316 -4.80 18.88 -33.19
N GLU A 317 -6.09 18.81 -32.84
CA GLU A 317 -6.58 18.32 -31.56
C GLU A 317 -6.19 16.85 -31.28
N TYR A 318 -6.04 16.03 -32.32
CA TYR A 318 -5.72 14.61 -32.20
C TYR A 318 -4.26 14.42 -31.76
N LEU A 319 -3.35 15.26 -32.23
CA LEU A 319 -1.92 15.22 -31.85
C LEU A 319 -1.71 15.32 -30.33
N ARG A 320 -2.61 16.04 -29.63
CA ARG A 320 -2.52 16.22 -28.18
C ARG A 320 -2.80 14.94 -27.38
N THR A 321 -3.49 13.96 -27.99
CA THR A 321 -3.76 12.65 -27.40
C THR A 321 -2.49 11.82 -27.19
N LEU A 322 -1.52 11.99 -28.10
CA LEU A 322 -0.29 11.21 -28.18
C LEU A 322 0.78 11.66 -27.18
N LYS A 323 0.70 12.91 -26.68
CA LYS A 323 1.67 13.40 -25.68
C LYS A 323 1.65 12.49 -24.44
N PRO A 324 2.74 11.79 -24.10
CA PRO A 324 2.76 10.89 -22.95
C PRO A 324 2.62 11.69 -21.65
N PHE A 325 2.16 11.02 -20.60
CA PHE A 325 2.30 11.57 -19.25
C PHE A 325 3.78 11.53 -18.89
N LYS A 326 4.35 12.69 -18.57
CA LYS A 326 5.74 12.79 -18.11
C LYS A 326 5.71 12.87 -16.59
N ASN A 327 6.35 11.92 -15.93
CA ASN A 327 6.59 12.03 -14.49
C ASN A 327 7.61 13.16 -14.29
N GLU A 328 7.14 14.31 -13.81
CA GLU A 328 8.02 15.41 -13.45
C GLU A 328 8.64 15.12 -12.08
N VAL A 329 9.90 15.56 -11.91
CA VAL A 329 10.59 15.47 -10.63
C VAL A 329 9.82 16.31 -9.62
N PRO A 330 9.44 15.77 -8.45
CA PRO A 330 8.78 16.56 -7.42
C PRO A 330 9.63 17.76 -7.00
N GLN A 331 9.04 18.94 -7.05
CA GLN A 331 9.59 20.18 -6.52
C GLN A 331 8.71 20.65 -5.36
N GLY A 332 9.32 21.24 -4.34
CA GLY A 332 8.58 21.78 -3.21
C GLY A 332 9.45 22.66 -2.34
N ASN A 333 8.86 23.77 -1.92
CA ASN A 333 9.45 24.75 -1.02
C ASN A 333 8.73 24.65 0.33
N ASN A 334 9.49 24.53 1.42
CA ASN A 334 8.94 24.51 2.77
C ASN A 334 9.34 25.81 3.48
N SER A 335 8.40 26.44 4.16
CA SER A 335 8.65 27.64 4.95
C SER A 335 8.11 27.47 6.37
N PHE A 336 8.84 27.96 7.36
CA PHE A 336 8.46 27.92 8.77
C PHE A 336 9.06 29.12 9.51
N GLN A 337 8.48 29.47 10.66
CA GLN A 337 8.97 30.56 11.49
C GLN A 337 10.25 30.14 12.22
N LEU A 338 11.31 30.95 12.11
CA LEU A 338 12.54 30.75 12.87
C LEU A 338 12.33 31.10 14.35
N VAL A 339 13.09 30.44 15.23
CA VAL A 339 13.13 30.79 16.65
C VAL A 339 13.70 32.20 16.86
N PRO A 340 13.27 32.96 17.88
CA PRO A 340 13.83 34.26 18.19
C PRO A 340 15.34 34.19 18.44
N GLU A 341 16.09 35.21 18.02
CA GLU A 341 17.55 35.29 18.25
C GLU A 341 17.92 35.27 19.75
N THR A 342 16.98 35.69 20.60
CA THR A 342 17.13 35.68 22.07
C THR A 342 17.01 34.28 22.68
N GLN A 343 16.54 33.28 21.93
CA GLN A 343 16.41 31.91 22.42
C GLN A 343 17.77 31.23 22.50
N SER A 344 18.12 30.69 23.68
CA SER A 344 19.35 29.93 23.92
C SER A 344 19.62 28.88 22.84
N SER A 345 20.89 28.70 22.46
CA SER A 345 21.35 27.67 21.53
C SER A 345 21.01 26.25 22.00
N SER A 346 20.93 26.03 23.32
CA SER A 346 20.55 24.75 23.93
C SER A 346 19.03 24.51 23.98
N GLY A 347 18.20 25.52 23.73
CA GLY A 347 16.74 25.40 23.80
C GLY A 347 16.16 24.72 22.54
N PRO A 348 15.59 23.50 22.63
CA PRO A 348 15.21 22.73 21.44
C PRO A 348 13.85 23.11 20.85
N VAL A 349 12.99 23.78 21.62
CA VAL A 349 11.60 24.08 21.22
C VAL A 349 11.57 25.03 20.02
N GLY A 350 10.75 24.72 19.01
CA GLY A 350 10.62 25.51 17.79
C GLY A 350 11.75 25.34 16.77
N ARG A 351 12.78 24.53 17.08
CA ARG A 351 13.88 24.21 16.15
C ARG A 351 13.55 22.93 15.35
N PRO A 352 14.01 22.81 14.09
CA PRO A 352 13.79 21.63 13.25
C PRO A 352 14.76 20.50 13.65
N ASN A 353 14.63 19.98 14.87
CA ASN A 353 15.50 18.90 15.34
C ASN A 353 15.13 17.58 14.65
N VAL A 354 16.16 16.80 14.29
CA VAL A 354 15.98 15.46 13.73
C VAL A 354 15.32 14.55 14.77
N HIS A 355 14.47 13.64 14.30
CA HIS A 355 13.86 12.62 15.16
C HIS A 355 14.94 11.79 15.87
N GLN A 356 14.82 11.62 17.19
CA GLN A 356 15.89 11.03 18.02
C GLN A 356 16.30 9.61 17.60
N ALA A 357 15.37 8.84 17.05
CA ALA A 357 15.65 7.48 16.57
C ALA A 357 15.97 7.41 15.07
N ALA A 358 16.04 8.53 14.34
CA ALA A 358 16.21 8.52 12.87
C ALA A 358 17.46 7.76 12.44
N LEU A 359 18.61 8.01 13.10
CA LEU A 359 19.86 7.33 12.76
C LEU A 359 19.80 5.82 13.04
N GLN A 360 19.17 5.43 14.14
CA GLN A 360 18.96 4.01 14.48
C GLN A 360 18.01 3.33 13.49
N GLN A 361 17.02 4.05 12.98
CA GLN A 361 16.12 3.56 11.94
C GLN A 361 16.83 3.44 10.59
N THR A 362 17.81 4.30 10.29
CA THR A 362 18.60 4.24 9.05
C THR A 362 19.72 3.22 9.05
N THR A 363 20.10 2.71 10.21
CA THR A 363 21.16 1.71 10.38
C THR A 363 20.60 0.31 10.65
N GLY A 364 19.27 0.18 10.76
CA GLY A 364 18.61 -1.05 11.18
C GLY A 364 18.69 -1.37 12.67
N GLU A 365 19.31 -0.51 13.49
CA GLU A 365 19.51 -0.70 14.93
C GLU A 365 18.23 -0.47 15.78
N ALA A 366 17.22 0.21 15.23
CA ALA A 366 15.98 0.46 15.94
C ALA A 366 15.16 -0.85 16.10
N VAL A 367 15.09 -1.39 17.32
CA VAL A 367 14.40 -2.67 17.61
C VAL A 367 12.87 -2.53 17.69
N TYR A 368 12.11 -3.27 16.89
CA TYR A 368 10.65 -3.41 17.01
C TYR A 368 10.28 -4.73 17.71
N TYR A 369 9.00 -5.05 17.87
CA TYR A 369 8.59 -6.20 18.68
C TYR A 369 9.07 -7.55 18.12
N ASP A 370 9.05 -7.76 16.80
CA ASP A 370 9.50 -9.01 16.15
C ASP A 370 11.04 -9.08 16.02
N ASP A 371 11.73 -7.95 16.21
CA ASP A 371 13.19 -7.89 16.24
C ASP A 371 13.76 -8.32 17.60
N LEU A 372 12.91 -8.43 18.62
CA LEU A 372 13.33 -8.94 19.93
C LEU A 372 13.90 -10.36 19.78
N PRO A 373 15.07 -10.65 20.38
CA PRO A 373 15.68 -11.97 20.32
C PRO A 373 14.71 -13.08 20.72
N ALA A 374 14.85 -14.24 20.07
CA ALA A 374 14.02 -15.39 20.38
C ALA A 374 14.19 -15.80 21.84
N VAL A 375 13.07 -16.00 22.53
CA VAL A 375 13.08 -16.54 23.90
C VAL A 375 13.30 -18.06 23.83
N LYS A 376 14.06 -18.63 24.76
CA LYS A 376 14.28 -20.08 24.78
C LYS A 376 12.95 -20.81 24.93
N GLY A 377 12.65 -21.69 23.98
CA GLY A 377 11.38 -22.42 23.96
C GLY A 377 10.18 -21.56 23.59
N GLU A 378 10.38 -20.41 22.95
CA GLU A 378 9.30 -19.61 22.36
C GLU A 378 8.47 -20.44 21.37
N LEU A 379 7.17 -20.14 21.29
CA LEU A 379 6.20 -20.71 20.36
C LEU A 379 5.62 -19.63 19.46
N PHE A 380 5.02 -20.05 18.35
CA PHE A 380 4.41 -19.16 17.36
C PHE A 380 2.92 -19.45 17.22
N VAL A 381 2.15 -18.39 17.08
CA VAL A 381 0.70 -18.44 16.84
C VAL A 381 0.37 -18.00 15.42
N SER A 382 -0.52 -18.76 14.78
CA SER A 382 -1.22 -18.37 13.55
C SER A 382 -2.73 -18.43 13.75
N VAL A 383 -3.44 -17.46 13.20
CA VAL A 383 -4.89 -17.32 13.36
C VAL A 383 -5.65 -18.20 12.37
N VAL A 384 -6.75 -18.78 12.83
CA VAL A 384 -7.76 -19.44 12.00
C VAL A 384 -8.97 -18.53 11.94
N THR A 385 -9.29 -18.04 10.74
CA THR A 385 -10.32 -17.03 10.52
C THR A 385 -11.48 -17.56 9.70
N SER A 386 -12.65 -16.95 9.87
CA SER A 386 -13.84 -17.24 9.07
C SER A 386 -13.62 -16.93 7.59
N THR A 387 -14.03 -17.85 6.72
CA THR A 387 -14.15 -17.63 5.27
C THR A 387 -15.55 -17.17 4.86
N MET A 388 -16.47 -17.05 5.82
CA MET A 388 -17.88 -16.76 5.61
C MET A 388 -18.27 -15.41 6.20
N VAL A 389 -19.15 -14.68 5.50
CA VAL A 389 -19.59 -13.33 5.93
C VAL A 389 -20.45 -13.40 7.18
N HIS A 390 -21.35 -14.37 7.28
CA HIS A 390 -22.16 -14.59 8.47
C HIS A 390 -22.60 -16.05 8.47
N ALA A 391 -22.31 -16.79 9.53
CA ALA A 391 -22.79 -18.15 9.66
C ALA A 391 -22.74 -18.76 11.07
N LYS A 392 -23.60 -19.73 11.34
CA LYS A 392 -23.49 -20.57 12.56
C LYS A 392 -22.36 -21.58 12.45
N ILE A 393 -21.54 -21.74 13.48
CA ILE A 393 -20.49 -22.76 13.57
C ILE A 393 -21.11 -24.09 14.00
N ILE A 394 -20.99 -25.13 13.17
CA ILE A 394 -21.52 -26.47 13.49
C ILE A 394 -20.46 -27.29 14.25
N SER A 395 -19.26 -27.38 13.69
CA SER A 395 -18.10 -28.05 14.30
C SER A 395 -16.81 -27.34 13.93
N ILE A 396 -15.78 -27.55 14.76
CA ILE A 396 -14.40 -27.14 14.51
C ILE A 396 -13.55 -28.40 14.63
N ASP A 397 -13.08 -28.93 13.51
CA ASP A 397 -12.32 -30.16 13.47
C ASP A 397 -10.85 -29.87 13.14
N ALA A 398 -9.97 -30.11 14.12
CA ALA A 398 -8.52 -29.94 13.99
C ALA A 398 -7.68 -31.24 14.20
N PRO A 399 -8.15 -32.46 13.86
CA PRO A 399 -7.41 -33.68 14.17
C PRO A 399 -6.09 -33.81 13.40
N VAL A 400 -6.09 -33.45 12.11
CA VAL A 400 -4.87 -33.46 11.27
C VAL A 400 -3.88 -32.39 11.74
N ALA A 401 -4.39 -31.25 12.21
CA ALA A 401 -3.59 -30.18 12.76
C ALA A 401 -2.83 -30.62 14.01
N LEU A 402 -3.52 -31.25 14.96
CA LEU A 402 -2.92 -31.73 16.21
C LEU A 402 -1.98 -32.94 16.02
N ALA A 403 -2.16 -33.73 14.96
CA ALA A 403 -1.27 -34.84 14.62
C ALA A 403 0.04 -34.39 13.93
N THR A 404 0.15 -33.11 13.53
CA THR A 404 1.32 -32.59 12.83
C THR A 404 2.48 -32.34 13.79
N SER A 405 3.66 -32.90 13.51
CA SER A 405 4.87 -32.69 14.32
C SER A 405 5.21 -31.20 14.46
N GLY A 406 5.57 -30.78 15.68
CA GLY A 406 5.85 -29.38 16.03
C GLY A 406 4.61 -28.53 16.33
N VAL A 407 3.39 -29.05 16.13
CA VAL A 407 2.15 -28.40 16.60
C VAL A 407 1.93 -28.77 18.05
N ILE A 408 1.71 -27.76 18.89
CA ILE A 408 1.53 -27.92 20.33
C ILE A 408 0.05 -28.07 20.66
N THR A 409 -0.79 -27.15 20.19
CA THR A 409 -2.21 -27.15 20.51
C THR A 409 -3.00 -26.24 19.57
N PHE A 410 -4.32 -26.45 19.54
CA PHE A 410 -5.29 -25.52 19.01
C PHE A 410 -5.97 -24.80 20.18
N ILE A 411 -6.22 -23.51 20.02
CA ILE A 411 -6.85 -22.65 21.03
C ILE A 411 -8.12 -22.07 20.45
N SER A 412 -9.19 -22.15 21.21
CA SER A 412 -10.53 -21.67 20.88
C SER A 412 -11.13 -20.91 22.05
N ALA A 413 -12.38 -20.47 21.90
CA ALA A 413 -13.17 -19.87 22.97
C ALA A 413 -13.16 -20.69 24.29
N LYS A 414 -13.09 -22.03 24.19
CA LYS A 414 -13.11 -22.95 25.35
C LYS A 414 -11.85 -22.89 26.22
N ASP A 415 -10.78 -22.33 25.67
CA ASP A 415 -9.47 -22.27 26.33
C ASP A 415 -9.23 -20.95 27.05
N VAL A 416 -10.17 -19.99 26.92
CA VAL A 416 -10.10 -18.70 27.60
C VAL A 416 -10.50 -18.89 29.08
N PRO A 417 -9.61 -18.63 30.05
CA PRO A 417 -9.90 -18.92 31.46
C PRO A 417 -10.80 -17.87 32.13
N GLY A 418 -10.78 -16.63 31.64
CA GLY A 418 -11.63 -15.52 32.09
C GLY A 418 -12.79 -15.27 31.13
N GLN A 419 -12.82 -14.10 30.48
CA GLN A 419 -13.88 -13.74 29.53
C GLN A 419 -13.41 -13.81 28.07
N ASN A 420 -14.09 -14.57 27.22
CA ASN A 420 -13.88 -14.63 25.76
C ASN A 420 -14.40 -13.38 25.01
N ARG A 421 -14.42 -12.23 25.69
CA ARG A 421 -14.91 -10.97 25.12
C ARG A 421 -14.10 -9.81 25.67
N ARG A 422 -13.73 -8.90 24.79
CA ARG A 422 -13.31 -7.56 25.21
C ARG A 422 -14.53 -6.67 25.38
N LEU A 423 -14.40 -5.66 26.25
CA LEU A 423 -15.44 -4.66 26.45
C LEU A 423 -14.96 -3.32 25.93
N TRP A 424 -15.84 -2.61 25.21
CA TRP A 424 -15.66 -1.21 24.88
C TRP A 424 -16.96 -0.46 25.14
N PHE A 425 -16.99 0.35 26.22
CA PHE A 425 -18.21 1.02 26.71
C PHE A 425 -19.41 0.08 26.84
N ASN A 426 -19.20 -1.08 27.48
CA ASN A 426 -20.21 -2.14 27.64
C ASN A 426 -20.66 -2.82 26.35
N ASN A 427 -20.04 -2.54 25.20
CA ASN A 427 -20.25 -3.33 23.99
C ASN A 427 -19.24 -4.48 23.98
N PRO A 428 -19.70 -5.74 24.08
CA PRO A 428 -18.81 -6.89 24.01
C PRO A 428 -18.43 -7.18 22.55
N GLU A 429 -17.17 -7.56 22.34
CA GLU A 429 -16.70 -8.18 21.10
C GLU A 429 -15.99 -9.49 21.45
N GLU A 430 -16.39 -10.58 20.80
CA GLU A 430 -15.78 -11.90 21.02
C GLU A 430 -14.33 -11.92 20.53
N LEU A 431 -13.45 -12.55 21.31
CA LEU A 431 -12.06 -12.77 20.91
C LEU A 431 -11.97 -13.96 19.94
N PHE A 432 -12.67 -15.04 20.28
CA PHE A 432 -12.86 -16.22 19.46
C PHE A 432 -14.35 -16.41 19.19
N ALA A 433 -14.75 -16.55 17.91
CA ALA A 433 -16.11 -16.91 17.54
C ALA A 433 -16.47 -18.28 18.12
N GLU A 434 -17.54 -18.35 18.92
CA GLU A 434 -17.95 -19.59 19.58
C GLU A 434 -19.14 -20.26 18.88
N LYS A 435 -20.20 -19.49 18.59
CA LYS A 435 -21.48 -20.02 18.08
C LYS A 435 -21.73 -19.65 16.63
N GLU A 436 -21.33 -18.45 16.25
CA GLU A 436 -21.50 -17.91 14.91
C GLU A 436 -20.35 -16.97 14.56
N VAL A 437 -20.06 -16.91 13.28
CA VAL A 437 -19.18 -15.92 12.67
C VAL A 437 -20.03 -14.84 12.04
N ILE A 438 -19.65 -13.58 12.18
CA ILE A 438 -20.41 -12.40 11.73
C ILE A 438 -19.63 -11.53 10.74
N CYS A 439 -18.40 -11.94 10.39
CA CYS A 439 -17.66 -11.41 9.24
C CYS A 439 -16.63 -12.42 8.72
N VAL A 440 -16.21 -12.24 7.46
CA VAL A 440 -14.98 -12.88 6.94
C VAL A 440 -13.80 -12.27 7.71
N GLY A 441 -12.87 -13.11 8.15
CA GLY A 441 -11.72 -12.65 8.94
C GLY A 441 -11.90 -12.72 10.46
N GLN A 442 -13.12 -12.96 10.97
CA GLN A 442 -13.31 -13.15 12.39
C GLN A 442 -12.51 -14.36 12.88
N ILE A 443 -11.77 -14.20 13.98
CA ILE A 443 -10.93 -15.26 14.52
C ILE A 443 -11.83 -16.30 15.20
N ILE A 444 -11.68 -17.56 14.80
CA ILE A 444 -12.38 -18.71 15.36
C ILE A 444 -11.47 -19.44 16.35
N GLY A 445 -10.17 -19.47 16.06
CA GLY A 445 -9.17 -20.10 16.90
C GLY A 445 -7.75 -19.75 16.47
N THR A 446 -6.77 -20.33 17.15
CA THR A 446 -5.36 -20.22 16.78
C THR A 446 -4.65 -21.57 16.86
N ILE A 447 -3.67 -21.76 15.97
CA ILE A 447 -2.71 -22.86 16.05
C ILE A 447 -1.44 -22.36 16.72
N VAL A 448 -0.97 -23.11 17.72
CA VAL A 448 0.31 -22.88 18.39
C VAL A 448 1.30 -23.94 17.93
N ALA A 449 2.48 -23.53 17.44
CA ALA A 449 3.54 -24.44 16.99
C ALA A 449 4.95 -23.94 17.34
N GLU A 450 5.95 -24.80 17.19
CA GLU A 450 7.36 -24.47 17.44
C GLU A 450 7.96 -23.51 16.41
N THR A 451 7.38 -23.45 15.21
CA THR A 451 7.81 -22.52 14.14
C THR A 451 6.61 -21.80 13.53
N ARG A 452 6.85 -20.58 13.03
CA ARG A 452 5.85 -19.77 12.35
C ARG A 452 5.29 -20.48 11.11
N GLU A 453 6.16 -21.15 10.37
CA GLU A 453 5.83 -21.86 9.13
C GLU A 453 4.93 -23.07 9.38
N GLN A 454 5.14 -23.80 10.49
CA GLN A 454 4.27 -24.89 10.91
C GLN A 454 2.89 -24.35 11.34
N ALA A 455 2.86 -23.35 12.22
CA ALA A 455 1.61 -22.77 12.72
C ALA A 455 0.70 -22.32 11.57
N LYS A 456 1.28 -21.58 10.61
CA LYS A 456 0.56 -21.08 9.43
C LYS A 456 0.00 -22.21 8.57
N ARG A 457 0.86 -23.14 8.18
CA ARG A 457 0.47 -24.24 7.27
C ARG A 457 -0.69 -25.05 7.82
N VAL A 458 -0.72 -25.21 9.14
CA VAL A 458 -1.71 -26.02 9.83
C VAL A 458 -3.00 -25.22 10.05
N ALA A 459 -2.92 -23.91 10.30
CA ALA A 459 -4.09 -23.04 10.38
C ALA A 459 -4.93 -23.05 9.09
N GLU A 460 -4.29 -23.14 7.93
CA GLU A 460 -4.96 -23.24 6.62
C GLU A 460 -5.70 -24.57 6.38
N GLN A 461 -5.49 -25.59 7.22
CA GLN A 461 -6.09 -26.93 7.09
C GLN A 461 -7.28 -27.18 8.03
N VAL A 462 -7.62 -26.21 8.88
CA VAL A 462 -8.74 -26.36 9.82
C VAL A 462 -10.05 -26.22 9.05
N ASP A 463 -10.87 -27.27 9.10
CA ASP A 463 -12.18 -27.29 8.44
C ASP A 463 -13.27 -26.72 9.37
N ILE A 464 -14.13 -25.88 8.81
CA ILE A 464 -15.17 -25.13 9.55
C ILE A 464 -16.49 -25.25 8.78
N GLN A 465 -17.52 -25.80 9.43
CA GLN A 465 -18.85 -25.99 8.84
C GLN A 465 -19.83 -24.87 9.24
N THR A 466 -20.56 -24.29 8.27
CA THR A 466 -21.29 -23.00 8.41
C THR A 466 -22.64 -22.87 7.66
N VAL A 467 -23.60 -22.06 8.17
CA VAL A 467 -24.94 -21.74 7.56
C VAL A 467 -25.33 -20.23 7.63
N PHE A 468 -25.79 -19.60 6.51
CA PHE A 468 -25.82 -18.13 6.21
C PHE A 468 -27.09 -17.29 6.55
N PHE A 469 -26.95 -15.99 6.94
CA PHE A 469 -28.03 -14.97 7.16
C PHE A 469 -27.59 -13.46 7.01
N THR A 470 -28.50 -12.47 6.93
CA THR A 470 -28.24 -11.00 6.73
C THR A 470 -28.96 -10.03 7.72
N ILE A 471 -28.39 -8.83 8.04
CA ILE A 471 -28.96 -7.76 8.93
C ILE A 471 -28.47 -6.32 8.53
N GLU A 472 -29.28 -5.25 8.75
CA GLU A 472 -28.95 -3.80 8.61
C GLU A 472 -29.33 -2.94 9.86
N VAL A 473 -28.63 -1.81 10.16
CA VAL A 473 -28.96 -0.83 11.26
C VAL A 473 -28.47 0.62 10.96
N PHE A 474 -29.23 1.69 11.34
CA PHE A 474 -28.89 3.14 11.17
C PHE A 474 -29.26 4.07 12.39
N ARG A 475 -28.70 5.31 12.50
CA ARG A 475 -28.92 6.35 13.57
C ARG A 475 -28.91 7.83 13.05
N LYS A 476 -29.47 8.83 13.80
CA LYS A 476 -29.76 10.26 13.38
C LYS A 476 -29.43 11.39 14.42
N LEU A 477 -29.10 12.62 13.98
CA LEU A 477 -28.96 13.90 14.76
C LEU A 477 -29.42 15.15 13.95
N GLU A 478 -29.90 16.23 14.59
CA GLU A 478 -30.52 17.43 13.94
C GLU A 478 -30.19 18.79 14.63
N ARG A 479 -30.17 19.90 13.86
CA ARG A 479 -30.12 21.30 14.35
C ARG A 479 -30.86 22.29 13.43
N GLY A 480 -31.67 23.17 14.04
CA GLY A 480 -32.42 24.23 13.35
C GLY A 480 -33.83 23.78 12.97
N ASN A 481 -34.55 24.60 12.20
CA ASN A 481 -35.79 24.18 11.55
C ASN A 481 -35.49 23.91 10.08
N GLU A 482 -35.40 22.63 9.71
CA GLU A 482 -35.09 22.22 8.33
C GLU A 482 -36.15 22.68 7.34
N GLU A 483 -37.42 22.63 7.73
CA GLU A 483 -38.56 23.01 6.90
C GLU A 483 -38.48 24.50 6.54
N GLU A 484 -38.22 25.36 7.52
CA GLU A 484 -38.05 26.81 7.28
C GLU A 484 -36.85 27.12 6.38
N GLY A 485 -35.77 26.34 6.49
CA GLY A 485 -34.59 26.47 5.64
C GLY A 485 -34.88 26.12 4.18
N PHE A 486 -35.60 25.02 3.94
CA PHE A 486 -36.01 24.61 2.59
C PHE A 486 -37.05 25.54 1.97
N GLU A 487 -38.00 26.07 2.75
CA GLU A 487 -39.01 27.02 2.27
C GLU A 487 -38.40 28.32 1.74
N LYS A 488 -37.31 28.79 2.36
CA LYS A 488 -36.63 30.04 2.00
C LYS A 488 -35.57 29.88 0.90
N ALA A 489 -35.27 28.66 0.49
CA ALA A 489 -34.20 28.40 -0.47
C ALA A 489 -34.68 28.58 -1.92
N ASP A 490 -33.95 29.39 -2.71
CA ASP A 490 -34.23 29.57 -4.14
C ASP A 490 -34.05 28.28 -4.95
N HIS A 491 -33.16 27.40 -4.48
CA HIS A 491 -32.83 26.14 -5.12
C HIS A 491 -32.71 25.03 -4.07
N ILE A 492 -33.22 23.86 -4.42
CA ILE A 492 -33.05 22.63 -3.64
C ILE A 492 -32.28 21.63 -4.49
N LEU A 493 -31.17 21.15 -3.94
CA LEU A 493 -30.34 20.12 -4.55
C LEU A 493 -30.46 18.83 -3.75
N LYS A 494 -30.65 17.71 -4.45
CA LYS A 494 -30.62 16.37 -3.87
C LYS A 494 -29.56 15.56 -4.60
N GLY A 495 -28.70 14.91 -3.83
CA GLY A 495 -27.65 14.04 -4.35
C GLY A 495 -27.24 13.01 -3.31
N GLU A 496 -26.52 11.99 -3.77
CA GLU A 496 -25.95 10.94 -2.94
C GLU A 496 -24.47 10.83 -3.26
N LEU A 497 -23.64 10.68 -2.24
CA LEU A 497 -22.20 10.50 -2.36
C LEU A 497 -21.81 9.20 -1.65
N TYR A 498 -21.07 8.35 -2.35
CA TYR A 498 -20.45 7.17 -1.75
C TYR A 498 -18.94 7.37 -1.64
N MET A 499 -18.40 7.15 -0.44
CA MET A 499 -16.97 7.13 -0.18
C MET A 499 -16.56 5.73 0.28
N GLY A 500 -15.61 5.12 -0.43
CA GLY A 500 -15.07 3.81 -0.05
C GLY A 500 -14.31 3.84 1.28
N GLY A 501 -14.08 2.66 1.86
CA GLY A 501 -13.19 2.51 3.02
C GLY A 501 -11.72 2.74 2.68
N GLN A 502 -10.87 2.76 3.70
CA GLN A 502 -9.42 2.93 3.58
C GLN A 502 -8.67 1.99 4.53
N GLU A 503 -7.73 1.23 3.96
CA GLU A 503 -6.80 0.45 4.76
C GLU A 503 -5.68 1.32 5.35
N HIS A 504 -5.33 1.06 6.61
CA HIS A 504 -4.32 1.83 7.33
C HIS A 504 -2.95 1.64 6.68
N PHE A 505 -2.63 0.38 6.36
CA PHE A 505 -1.40 -0.03 5.68
C PHE A 505 -0.13 0.45 6.43
N TYR A 506 -0.15 0.34 7.75
CA TYR A 506 1.06 0.44 8.58
C TYR A 506 2.04 -0.65 8.20
N MET A 507 3.32 -0.31 8.15
CA MET A 507 4.29 -1.17 7.47
C MET A 507 4.81 -2.29 8.40
N GLU A 508 4.83 -2.09 9.71
CA GLU A 508 4.93 -3.16 10.72
C GLU A 508 3.54 -3.72 11.03
N THR A 509 3.24 -4.96 10.65
CA THR A 509 1.92 -5.60 10.91
C THR A 509 1.62 -5.78 12.41
N GLN A 510 0.35 -6.02 12.73
CA GLN A 510 -0.11 -6.34 14.08
C GLN A 510 0.65 -7.54 14.63
N GLY A 511 1.09 -7.43 15.88
CA GLY A 511 1.72 -8.53 16.57
C GLY A 511 2.33 -8.14 17.91
N LEU A 512 2.81 -9.17 18.58
CA LEU A 512 3.42 -9.10 19.91
C LEU A 512 4.22 -10.36 20.22
N ILE A 513 5.01 -10.30 21.29
CA ILE A 513 5.45 -11.46 22.06
C ILE A 513 4.93 -11.35 23.49
N ALA A 514 4.27 -12.39 23.99
CA ALA A 514 3.80 -12.49 25.36
C ALA A 514 4.65 -13.49 26.16
N ILE A 515 5.33 -13.00 27.19
CA ILE A 515 6.29 -13.78 27.99
C ILE A 515 5.71 -14.04 29.39
N PRO A 516 5.50 -15.30 29.80
CA PRO A 516 5.07 -15.62 31.16
C PRO A 516 6.28 -15.55 32.11
N LYS A 517 6.07 -15.07 33.34
CA LYS A 517 7.11 -15.03 34.38
C LYS A 517 7.15 -16.28 35.26
N GLY A 518 6.11 -17.11 35.20
CA GLY A 518 6.03 -18.37 35.94
C GLY A 518 5.59 -18.23 37.40
N GLU A 519 5.38 -17.01 37.88
CA GLU A 519 4.95 -16.72 39.26
C GLU A 519 3.62 -15.96 39.25
N ALA A 520 2.66 -16.39 40.07
CA ALA A 520 1.38 -15.69 40.31
C ALA A 520 0.60 -15.23 39.05
N GLY A 521 0.75 -15.94 37.93
CA GLY A 521 0.11 -15.59 36.66
C GLY A 521 0.71 -14.37 35.95
N GLU A 522 1.90 -13.91 36.36
CA GLU A 522 2.55 -12.72 35.82
C GLU A 522 2.98 -12.90 34.36
N MET A 523 2.72 -11.86 33.56
CA MET A 523 2.98 -11.86 32.12
C MET A 523 3.42 -10.49 31.62
N GLU A 524 4.37 -10.50 30.68
CA GLU A 524 4.87 -9.32 29.98
C GLU A 524 4.62 -9.41 28.47
N PRO A 525 3.58 -8.73 27.95
CA PRO A 525 3.40 -8.50 26.52
C PRO A 525 4.29 -7.36 26.00
N TYR A 526 5.15 -7.65 25.03
CA TYR A 526 5.85 -6.65 24.20
C TYR A 526 5.08 -6.48 22.90
N VAL A 527 4.37 -5.36 22.75
CA VAL A 527 3.24 -5.24 21.83
C VAL A 527 3.33 -4.00 20.96
N ALA A 528 2.92 -4.13 19.69
CA ALA A 528 2.75 -2.99 18.80
C ALA A 528 1.42 -2.24 19.09
N SER A 529 1.27 -1.63 20.28
CA SER A 529 0.05 -0.94 20.71
C SER A 529 0.21 0.58 20.88
N GLN A 530 -0.78 1.34 20.44
CA GLN A 530 -0.98 2.76 20.74
C GLN A 530 -1.64 2.98 22.11
N HIS A 531 -2.19 1.92 22.73
CA HIS A 531 -2.93 2.00 23.98
C HIS A 531 -2.59 0.81 24.90
N ALA A 532 -1.40 0.86 25.49
CA ALA A 532 -0.87 -0.23 26.34
C ALA A 532 -1.75 -0.51 27.58
N ALA A 533 -2.37 0.51 28.18
CA ALA A 533 -3.28 0.34 29.32
C ALA A 533 -4.53 -0.47 28.96
N PHE A 534 -5.13 -0.19 27.79
CA PHE A 534 -6.24 -1.01 27.29
C PHE A 534 -5.80 -2.43 26.97
N THR A 535 -4.63 -2.63 26.37
CA THR A 535 -4.08 -3.98 26.16
C THR A 535 -3.94 -4.74 27.48
N GLN A 536 -3.41 -4.09 28.52
CA GLN A 536 -3.25 -4.67 29.87
C GLN A 536 -4.61 -5.10 30.46
N GLU A 537 -5.61 -4.22 30.39
CA GLU A 537 -6.96 -4.48 30.88
C GLU A 537 -7.60 -5.68 30.16
N VAL A 538 -7.57 -5.69 28.82
CA VAL A 538 -8.18 -6.76 28.03
C VAL A 538 -7.49 -8.10 28.30
N VAL A 539 -6.17 -8.13 28.41
CA VAL A 539 -5.43 -9.36 28.77
C VAL A 539 -5.83 -9.84 30.17
N GLY A 540 -5.88 -8.95 31.16
CA GLY A 540 -6.29 -9.30 32.54
C GLY A 540 -7.70 -9.89 32.60
N ILE A 541 -8.67 -9.23 31.96
CA ILE A 541 -10.06 -9.71 31.85
C ILE A 541 -10.16 -11.07 31.16
N THR A 542 -9.39 -11.26 30.09
CA THR A 542 -9.37 -12.52 29.32
C THR A 542 -8.79 -13.66 30.13
N LEU A 543 -7.73 -13.39 30.91
CA LEU A 543 -7.08 -14.41 31.73
C LEU A 543 -7.77 -14.63 33.09
N GLY A 544 -8.64 -13.72 33.52
CA GLY A 544 -9.20 -13.72 34.87
C GLY A 544 -8.16 -13.36 35.93
N ILE A 545 -7.18 -12.53 35.58
CA ILE A 545 -6.06 -12.12 36.44
C ILE A 545 -6.08 -10.60 36.60
N ASP A 546 -5.73 -10.11 37.79
CA ASP A 546 -5.63 -8.68 38.07
C ASP A 546 -4.61 -7.97 37.16
N SER A 547 -4.94 -6.76 36.71
CA SER A 547 -4.10 -5.99 35.79
C SER A 547 -2.69 -5.70 36.32
N ASN A 548 -2.48 -5.71 37.64
CA ASN A 548 -1.15 -5.53 38.24
C ASN A 548 -0.18 -6.69 37.93
N LYS A 549 -0.68 -7.85 37.48
CA LYS A 549 0.13 -9.01 37.06
C LYS A 549 0.54 -8.94 35.58
N ILE A 550 -0.03 -8.01 34.83
CA ILE A 550 0.24 -7.85 33.40
C ILE A 550 1.02 -6.55 33.20
N THR A 551 2.21 -6.61 32.62
CA THR A 551 2.99 -5.41 32.30
C THR A 551 3.21 -5.31 30.80
N CYS A 552 2.52 -4.36 30.14
CA CYS A 552 2.65 -4.14 28.70
C CYS A 552 3.82 -3.21 28.37
N HIS A 553 4.69 -3.64 27.48
CA HIS A 553 5.85 -2.88 27.00
C HIS A 553 5.66 -2.46 25.54
N VAL A 554 5.80 -1.15 25.28
CA VAL A 554 5.80 -0.58 23.92
C VAL A 554 7.01 0.33 23.80
N LYS A 555 7.93 0.03 22.87
CA LYS A 555 9.13 0.85 22.63
C LYS A 555 8.94 1.85 21.49
N ARG A 556 8.37 1.38 20.37
CA ARG A 556 8.11 2.12 19.12
C ARG A 556 7.10 1.32 18.28
N LEU A 557 6.58 1.92 17.19
CA LEU A 557 5.57 1.32 16.31
C LEU A 557 5.86 1.67 14.86
N GLY A 558 6.02 0.68 13.98
CA GLY A 558 6.24 0.87 12.53
C GLY A 558 4.98 1.31 11.77
N GLY A 559 4.33 2.38 12.24
CA GLY A 559 3.02 2.87 11.84
C GLY A 559 1.89 2.26 12.67
N GLY A 560 0.84 3.04 12.93
CA GLY A 560 -0.37 2.58 13.63
C GLY A 560 -1.64 3.19 13.07
N PHE A 561 -1.68 4.52 12.96
CA PHE A 561 -2.79 5.26 12.31
C PHE A 561 -4.18 5.00 12.92
N GLY A 562 -4.26 4.58 14.19
CA GLY A 562 -5.51 4.41 14.96
C GLY A 562 -5.86 2.95 15.24
N VAL A 563 -5.60 2.04 14.30
CA VAL A 563 -6.03 0.63 14.41
C VAL A 563 -5.28 -0.21 15.43
N LYS A 564 -4.07 0.22 15.84
CA LYS A 564 -3.25 -0.42 16.88
C LYS A 564 -3.72 -0.02 18.28
N VAL A 565 -5.03 0.13 18.47
CA VAL A 565 -5.68 0.41 19.76
C VAL A 565 -6.53 -0.80 20.15
N MET A 566 -7.65 -1.01 19.46
CA MET A 566 -8.66 -2.01 19.83
C MET A 566 -8.30 -3.42 19.35
N LYS A 567 -7.96 -3.56 18.06
CA LYS A 567 -7.69 -4.85 17.43
C LYS A 567 -6.42 -5.51 17.97
N ILE A 568 -5.37 -4.74 18.24
CA ILE A 568 -4.17 -5.27 18.89
C ILE A 568 -4.45 -5.75 20.31
N GLY A 569 -5.35 -5.11 21.05
CA GLY A 569 -5.78 -5.58 22.38
C GLY A 569 -6.40 -6.98 22.31
N SER A 570 -7.26 -7.20 21.32
CA SER A 570 -7.87 -8.52 21.06
C SER A 570 -6.82 -9.58 20.71
N LEU A 571 -5.91 -9.26 19.77
CA LEU A 571 -4.82 -10.16 19.38
C LEU A 571 -3.87 -10.46 20.55
N SER A 572 -3.65 -9.48 21.43
CA SER A 572 -2.83 -9.63 22.63
C SER A 572 -3.45 -10.60 23.62
N ALA A 573 -4.76 -10.50 23.85
CA ALA A 573 -5.51 -11.41 24.71
C ALA A 573 -5.56 -12.85 24.17
N ILE A 574 -5.74 -13.00 22.86
CA ILE A 574 -5.66 -14.30 22.17
C ILE A 574 -4.27 -14.93 22.36
N THR A 575 -3.21 -14.14 22.14
CA THR A 575 -1.83 -14.61 22.31
C THR A 575 -1.51 -14.90 23.78
N ALA A 576 -2.00 -14.09 24.71
CA ALA A 576 -1.86 -14.30 26.14
C ALA A 576 -2.55 -15.58 26.62
N THR A 577 -3.71 -15.94 26.03
CA THR A 577 -4.37 -17.23 26.28
C THR A 577 -3.47 -18.40 25.88
N ALA A 578 -2.76 -18.28 24.74
CA ALA A 578 -1.78 -19.26 24.31
C ALA A 578 -0.58 -19.35 25.26
N THR A 579 -0.05 -18.21 25.69
CA THR A 579 1.03 -18.13 26.68
C THR A 579 0.62 -18.78 27.99
N TYR A 580 -0.59 -18.49 28.47
CA TYR A 580 -1.13 -19.04 29.71
C TYR A 580 -1.29 -20.57 29.64
N LYS A 581 -1.94 -21.08 28.57
CA LYS A 581 -2.17 -22.52 28.38
C LYS A 581 -0.87 -23.32 28.23
N THR A 582 0.14 -22.75 27.57
CA THR A 582 1.41 -23.46 27.30
C THR A 582 2.49 -23.21 28.33
N SER A 583 2.33 -22.21 29.20
CA SER A 583 3.37 -21.74 30.13
C SER A 583 4.71 -21.41 29.44
N ARG A 584 4.66 -21.01 28.17
CA ARG A 584 5.82 -20.68 27.33
C ARG A 584 5.62 -19.32 26.69
N ALA A 585 6.70 -18.63 26.35
CA ALA A 585 6.62 -17.41 25.57
C ALA A 585 5.96 -17.69 24.20
N VAL A 586 5.02 -16.83 23.79
CA VAL A 586 4.32 -16.98 22.51
C VAL A 586 4.44 -15.70 21.71
N ARG A 587 4.85 -15.82 20.45
CA ARG A 587 4.91 -14.73 19.49
C ARG A 587 3.81 -14.87 18.44
N CYS A 588 3.12 -13.76 18.17
CA CYS A 588 2.15 -13.64 17.10
C CYS A 588 2.57 -12.49 16.17
N VAL A 589 2.67 -12.79 14.88
CA VAL A 589 3.01 -11.83 13.82
C VAL A 589 2.06 -12.08 12.66
N LEU A 590 1.08 -11.19 12.47
CA LEU A 590 0.16 -11.34 11.35
C LEU A 590 0.88 -11.11 10.01
N GLU A 591 0.59 -11.94 9.01
CA GLU A 591 0.98 -11.61 7.63
C GLU A 591 0.09 -10.48 7.11
N ARG A 592 0.57 -9.73 6.10
CA ARG A 592 -0.18 -8.61 5.52
C ARG A 592 -1.61 -8.97 5.12
N GLY A 593 -1.82 -10.16 4.54
CA GLY A 593 -3.16 -10.59 4.12
C GLY A 593 -4.10 -10.79 5.30
N ASP A 594 -3.64 -11.50 6.33
CA ASP A 594 -4.42 -11.76 7.55
C ASP A 594 -4.65 -10.47 8.34
N ASP A 595 -3.66 -9.59 8.37
CA ASP A 595 -3.71 -8.27 9.02
C ASP A 595 -4.79 -7.38 8.38
N MET A 596 -4.79 -7.26 7.05
CA MET A 596 -5.82 -6.50 6.30
C MET A 596 -7.21 -7.10 6.48
N LEU A 597 -7.32 -8.43 6.52
CA LEU A 597 -8.59 -9.11 6.72
C LEU A 597 -9.13 -8.96 8.15
N PHE A 598 -8.26 -9.10 9.15
CA PHE A 598 -8.61 -9.02 10.56
C PHE A 598 -8.99 -7.59 11.00
N THR A 599 -8.28 -6.59 10.48
CA THR A 599 -8.46 -5.21 10.92
C THR A 599 -9.52 -4.43 10.14
N SER A 600 -9.72 -4.73 8.85
CA SER A 600 -10.71 -4.16 7.93
C SER A 600 -10.84 -2.62 7.98
N GLY A 601 -10.32 -1.92 6.97
CA GLY A 601 -10.45 -0.48 6.80
C GLY A 601 -11.83 0.07 6.37
N SER A 602 -12.96 -0.56 6.71
CA SER A 602 -14.29 -0.14 6.24
C SER A 602 -14.93 0.97 7.11
N ASN A 603 -15.85 1.76 6.52
CA ASN A 603 -16.59 2.85 7.19
C ASN A 603 -17.70 2.33 8.15
N GLY A 604 -17.51 1.16 8.74
CA GLY A 604 -18.49 0.38 9.50
C GLY A 604 -18.22 -1.12 9.35
N GLY A 605 -18.65 -1.93 10.31
CA GLY A 605 -18.35 -3.37 10.32
C GLY A 605 -19.28 -4.16 11.24
N CYS A 606 -18.91 -5.42 11.50
CA CYS A 606 -19.71 -6.34 12.32
C CYS A 606 -19.70 -6.02 13.82
N THR A 607 -18.82 -5.11 14.27
CA THR A 607 -18.76 -4.67 15.67
C THR A 607 -18.75 -3.15 15.76
N LEU A 608 -19.25 -2.62 16.88
CA LEU A 608 -19.35 -1.18 17.07
C LEU A 608 -17.97 -0.51 17.19
N ASP A 609 -17.03 -1.13 17.91
CA ASP A 609 -15.68 -0.59 18.11
C ASP A 609 -15.70 0.95 18.42
N GLU A 610 -14.87 1.74 17.75
CA GLU A 610 -14.85 3.20 17.84
C GLU A 610 -15.91 3.90 16.96
N SER A 611 -16.76 3.17 16.25
CA SER A 611 -17.75 3.73 15.30
C SER A 611 -18.61 4.84 15.91
N SER A 612 -19.00 4.69 17.18
CA SER A 612 -19.77 5.72 17.89
C SER A 612 -19.01 7.05 18.03
N PHE A 613 -17.72 7.02 18.34
CA PHE A 613 -16.85 8.21 18.38
C PHE A 613 -16.58 8.78 17.01
N ILE A 614 -16.43 7.91 16.01
CA ILE A 614 -16.17 8.30 14.63
C ILE A 614 -17.38 9.08 14.08
N VAL A 615 -18.60 8.63 14.36
CA VAL A 615 -19.84 9.35 14.02
C VAL A 615 -19.96 10.65 14.80
N GLU A 616 -19.72 10.65 16.12
CA GLU A 616 -19.72 11.89 16.92
C GLU A 616 -18.72 12.91 16.35
N LYS A 617 -17.52 12.46 15.99
CA LYS A 617 -16.49 13.31 15.39
C LYS A 617 -16.89 13.80 14.01
N ALA A 618 -17.55 12.99 13.19
CA ALA A 618 -18.11 13.41 11.90
C ALA A 618 -19.05 14.60 12.08
N LEU A 619 -20.04 14.41 12.97
CA LEU A 619 -21.06 15.42 13.26
C LEU A 619 -20.43 16.71 13.78
N LEU A 620 -19.36 16.66 14.57
CA LEU A 620 -18.67 17.85 15.07
C LEU A 620 -17.85 18.61 14.00
N HIS A 621 -17.51 17.97 12.88
CA HIS A 621 -16.68 18.54 11.80
C HIS A 621 -17.44 18.83 10.51
N MET A 622 -18.72 18.50 10.47
CA MET A 622 -19.56 18.59 9.29
C MET A 622 -19.67 19.99 8.68
N ASP A 623 -19.41 21.02 9.48
CA ASP A 623 -19.43 22.39 9.01
C ASP A 623 -18.14 22.78 8.26
N ASN A 624 -17.07 21.98 8.34
CA ASN A 624 -15.72 22.35 7.93
C ASN A 624 -15.42 23.81 8.34
N GLY A 625 -15.17 24.72 7.40
CA GLY A 625 -14.93 26.14 7.64
C GLY A 625 -16.16 27.04 7.46
N TYR A 626 -17.37 26.49 7.38
CA TYR A 626 -18.55 27.17 6.82
C TYR A 626 -19.63 27.46 7.86
N LYS A 627 -20.23 28.65 7.78
CA LYS A 627 -21.32 29.10 8.63
C LYS A 627 -22.66 28.72 7.98
N ILE A 628 -23.17 27.54 8.32
CA ILE A 628 -24.44 27.03 7.80
C ILE A 628 -25.54 27.19 8.86
N PRO A 629 -26.58 28.02 8.63
CA PRO A 629 -27.58 28.33 9.65
C PRO A 629 -28.45 27.14 10.09
N ASN A 630 -28.90 26.32 9.12
CA ASN A 630 -29.79 25.17 9.32
C ASN A 630 -29.10 23.90 8.79
N LEU A 631 -28.88 22.90 9.64
CA LEU A 631 -27.96 21.81 9.31
C LEU A 631 -28.39 20.47 9.95
N PRO A 632 -29.19 19.64 9.26
CA PRO A 632 -29.48 18.25 9.66
C PRO A 632 -28.67 17.23 8.84
N PHE A 633 -27.94 16.30 9.46
CA PHE A 633 -27.09 15.35 8.71
C PHE A 633 -26.70 14.07 9.45
N HIS A 634 -26.18 13.12 8.66
CA HIS A 634 -25.60 11.84 9.05
C HIS A 634 -24.25 11.67 8.37
N GLY A 635 -23.24 11.21 9.13
CA GLY A 635 -21.88 11.06 8.64
C GLY A 635 -21.05 10.07 9.46
N PHE A 636 -19.89 9.69 8.93
CA PHE A 636 -18.98 8.73 9.57
C PHE A 636 -17.53 9.17 9.40
N GLY A 637 -16.92 9.76 10.43
CA GLY A 637 -15.55 10.24 10.44
C GLY A 637 -15.37 11.67 9.93
N GLY A 638 -14.24 12.28 10.30
CA GLY A 638 -13.92 13.65 9.92
C GLY A 638 -13.71 13.83 8.40
N PRO A 639 -12.76 13.12 7.77
CA PRO A 639 -12.49 13.25 6.34
C PRO A 639 -13.69 12.97 5.43
N GLN A 640 -14.52 11.98 5.79
CA GLN A 640 -15.74 11.66 5.04
C GLN A 640 -16.70 12.84 5.06
N GLU A 641 -16.92 13.44 6.23
CA GLU A 641 -17.86 14.55 6.35
C GLU A 641 -17.33 15.85 5.75
N LEU A 642 -16.01 16.09 5.85
CA LEU A 642 -15.34 17.17 5.11
C LEU A 642 -15.55 17.00 3.60
N THR A 643 -15.43 15.77 3.07
CA THR A 643 -15.67 15.51 1.65
C THR A 643 -17.13 15.76 1.28
N ASN A 644 -18.07 15.32 2.13
CA ASN A 644 -19.50 15.52 1.92
C ASN A 644 -19.85 17.01 1.78
N ILE A 645 -19.45 17.85 2.75
CA ILE A 645 -19.76 19.28 2.68
C ILE A 645 -19.06 20.00 1.52
N GLU A 646 -17.84 19.59 1.18
CA GLU A 646 -17.12 20.13 0.01
C GLU A 646 -17.80 19.76 -1.31
N SER A 647 -18.35 18.55 -1.42
CA SER A 647 -19.16 18.13 -2.57
C SER A 647 -20.44 18.95 -2.68
N VAL A 648 -21.14 19.17 -1.56
CA VAL A 648 -22.35 20.03 -1.52
C VAL A 648 -22.04 21.44 -2.01
N LEU A 649 -20.99 22.08 -1.48
CA LEU A 649 -20.62 23.44 -1.90
C LEU A 649 -20.17 23.50 -3.36
N HIS A 650 -19.55 22.44 -3.87
CA HIS A 650 -19.21 22.35 -5.28
C HIS A 650 -20.45 22.28 -6.19
N GLU A 651 -21.46 21.48 -5.82
CA GLU A 651 -22.71 21.38 -6.56
C GLU A 651 -23.53 22.67 -6.49
N VAL A 652 -23.55 23.35 -5.33
CA VAL A 652 -24.14 24.69 -5.19
C VAL A 652 -23.45 25.67 -6.15
N ALA A 653 -22.13 25.65 -6.22
CA ALA A 653 -21.37 26.51 -7.12
C ALA A 653 -21.69 26.22 -8.60
N ALA A 654 -21.73 24.94 -8.98
CA ALA A 654 -22.12 24.53 -10.33
C ALA A 654 -23.55 24.98 -10.68
N ARG A 655 -24.51 24.81 -9.76
CA ARG A 655 -25.90 25.21 -9.97
C ARG A 655 -26.08 26.72 -10.10
N CYS A 656 -25.35 27.49 -9.30
CA CYS A 656 -25.37 28.95 -9.34
C CYS A 656 -24.54 29.53 -10.50
N GLY A 657 -23.78 28.71 -11.23
CA GLY A 657 -22.86 29.19 -12.26
C GLY A 657 -21.70 30.03 -11.70
N LEU A 658 -21.34 29.81 -10.44
CA LEU A 658 -20.30 30.56 -9.73
C LEU A 658 -19.01 29.72 -9.57
N PRO A 659 -17.83 30.34 -9.58
CA PRO A 659 -16.60 29.66 -9.22
C PRO A 659 -16.66 29.08 -7.80
N ALA A 660 -16.31 27.81 -7.64
CA ALA A 660 -16.43 27.10 -6.35
C ALA A 660 -15.67 27.77 -5.20
N HIS A 661 -14.49 28.34 -5.46
CA HIS A 661 -13.72 29.04 -4.43
C HIS A 661 -14.43 30.30 -3.90
N LEU A 662 -15.24 30.98 -4.72
CA LEU A 662 -16.04 32.13 -4.28
C LEU A 662 -17.22 31.69 -3.43
N VAL A 663 -17.89 30.60 -3.80
CA VAL A 663 -18.98 30.03 -2.98
C VAL A 663 -18.47 29.59 -1.62
N ARG A 664 -17.28 28.99 -1.56
CA ARG A 664 -16.59 28.67 -0.29
C ARG A 664 -16.31 29.92 0.52
N ASP A 665 -15.75 30.96 -0.09
CA ASP A 665 -15.44 32.21 0.60
C ASP A 665 -16.70 32.91 1.15
N ILE A 666 -17.79 32.94 0.39
CA ILE A 666 -19.08 33.51 0.82
C ILE A 666 -19.61 32.81 2.07
N ASN A 667 -19.52 31.48 2.12
CA ASN A 667 -20.07 30.69 3.22
C ASN A 667 -19.10 30.50 4.40
N MET A 668 -17.86 30.97 4.31
CA MET A 668 -16.85 30.78 5.34
C MET A 668 -17.17 31.58 6.61
N TYR A 669 -16.80 31.07 7.79
CA TYR A 669 -16.84 31.86 9.02
C TYR A 669 -15.91 33.08 8.88
N LYS A 670 -16.43 34.29 9.14
CA LYS A 670 -15.68 35.56 9.01
C LYS A 670 -15.75 36.47 10.23
N ASP A 671 -16.76 36.32 11.09
CA ASP A 671 -16.90 37.18 12.27
C ASP A 671 -15.84 36.86 13.33
N GLU A 672 -15.31 37.87 14.03
CA GLU A 672 -14.29 37.70 15.08
C GLU A 672 -14.73 36.71 16.19
N LYS A 673 -16.03 36.65 16.47
CA LYS A 673 -16.63 35.71 17.41
C LYS A 673 -17.78 34.97 16.73
N CYS A 674 -17.46 33.76 16.27
CA CYS A 674 -18.44 32.83 15.70
C CYS A 674 -18.80 31.74 16.71
N TYR A 675 -19.98 31.15 16.55
CA TYR A 675 -20.34 29.91 17.22
C TYR A 675 -20.48 28.80 16.18
N THR A 676 -19.87 27.66 16.46
CA THR A 676 -20.06 26.46 15.64
C THR A 676 -21.50 25.96 15.74
N HIS A 677 -21.85 24.98 14.92
CA HIS A 677 -23.18 24.39 14.97
C HIS A 677 -23.50 23.73 16.32
N HIS A 678 -22.49 23.22 17.03
CA HIS A 678 -22.63 22.69 18.40
C HIS A 678 -22.36 23.76 19.49
N LYS A 679 -22.53 25.05 19.17
CA LYS A 679 -22.45 26.19 20.10
C LYS A 679 -21.08 26.39 20.77
N GLN A 680 -20.01 25.88 20.17
CA GLN A 680 -18.65 26.16 20.62
C GLN A 680 -18.20 27.53 20.09
N LEU A 681 -17.65 28.38 20.94
CA LEU A 681 -17.02 29.63 20.52
C LEU A 681 -15.78 29.34 19.66
N PHE A 682 -15.70 29.97 18.49
CA PHE A 682 -14.64 29.77 17.50
C PHE A 682 -14.21 31.12 16.92
N SER A 683 -12.90 31.32 16.78
CA SER A 683 -12.32 32.46 16.04
C SER A 683 -11.81 31.97 14.68
N PRO A 684 -12.34 32.48 13.56
CA PRO A 684 -11.91 32.07 12.22
C PRO A 684 -10.66 32.80 11.71
N HIS A 685 -10.08 33.73 12.49
CA HIS A 685 -8.98 34.61 12.05
C HIS A 685 -7.86 33.87 11.30
N ASP A 686 -7.27 32.85 11.94
CA ASP A 686 -6.14 32.11 11.36
C ASP A 686 -6.55 31.27 10.14
N MET A 687 -7.78 30.77 10.12
CA MET A 687 -8.31 30.02 8.97
C MET A 687 -8.46 30.92 7.74
N VAL A 688 -8.99 32.13 7.93
CA VAL A 688 -9.11 33.14 6.86
C VAL A 688 -7.73 33.61 6.40
N GLN A 689 -6.77 33.78 7.31
CA GLN A 689 -5.39 34.07 6.96
C GLN A 689 -4.77 32.96 6.11
N CYS A 690 -4.92 31.69 6.52
CA CYS A 690 -4.44 30.54 5.74
C CYS A 690 -5.07 30.47 4.34
N TRP A 691 -6.37 30.76 4.22
CA TRP A 691 -7.06 30.82 2.94
C TRP A 691 -6.45 31.88 2.01
N ASN A 692 -6.29 33.11 2.50
CA ASN A 692 -5.73 34.22 1.73
C ASN A 692 -4.28 33.96 1.32
N GLU A 693 -3.43 33.51 2.26
CA GLU A 693 -2.04 33.16 1.97
C GLU A 693 -1.93 32.01 0.97
N CYS A 694 -2.83 31.02 1.03
CA CYS A 694 -2.86 29.91 0.08
C CYS A 694 -3.20 30.39 -1.33
N LEU A 695 -4.20 31.26 -1.47
CA LEU A 695 -4.57 31.85 -2.77
C LEU A 695 -3.42 32.67 -3.38
N GLU A 696 -2.76 33.48 -2.56
CA GLU A 696 -1.62 34.31 -2.97
C GLU A 696 -0.41 33.45 -3.35
N LYS A 697 0.09 32.61 -2.43
CA LYS A 697 1.31 31.81 -2.63
C LYS A 697 1.15 30.80 -3.77
N SER A 698 -0.07 30.35 -4.05
CA SER A 698 -0.33 29.41 -5.14
C SER A 698 -0.58 30.07 -6.49
N ASP A 699 -0.62 31.40 -6.57
CA ASP A 699 -1.02 32.19 -7.75
C ASP A 699 -2.34 31.69 -8.34
N TYR A 700 -3.33 31.50 -7.46
CA TYR A 700 -4.53 30.71 -7.76
C TYR A 700 -5.33 31.27 -8.95
N THR A 701 -5.57 32.58 -8.96
CA THR A 701 -6.37 33.27 -9.99
C THR A 701 -5.74 33.14 -11.38
N HIS A 702 -4.45 33.43 -11.48
CA HIS A 702 -3.74 33.32 -12.76
C HIS A 702 -3.66 31.87 -13.25
N ARG A 703 -3.49 30.89 -12.34
CA ARG A 703 -3.57 29.46 -12.69
C ARG A 703 -4.96 29.03 -13.14
N CYS A 704 -6.04 29.59 -12.60
CA CYS A 704 -7.40 29.34 -13.10
C CYS A 704 -7.52 29.77 -14.57
N LEU A 705 -7.09 31.00 -14.90
CA LEU A 705 -7.09 31.51 -16.28
C LEU A 705 -6.23 30.64 -17.21
N SER A 706 -5.05 30.23 -16.77
CA SER A 706 -4.17 29.32 -17.52
C SER A 706 -4.84 27.95 -17.77
N ILE A 707 -5.59 27.44 -16.80
CA ILE A 707 -6.33 26.18 -16.92
C ILE A 707 -7.51 26.31 -17.87
N GLU A 708 -8.26 27.41 -17.84
CA GLU A 708 -9.34 27.69 -18.79
C GLU A 708 -8.80 27.76 -20.22
N GLN A 709 -7.73 28.51 -20.44
CA GLN A 709 -7.03 28.55 -21.73
C GLN A 709 -6.56 27.15 -22.15
N PHE A 710 -5.97 26.37 -21.23
CA PHE A 710 -5.57 25.00 -21.53
C PHE A 710 -6.79 24.16 -21.93
N ASN A 711 -7.88 24.19 -21.17
CA ASN A 711 -9.06 23.37 -21.41
C ASN A 711 -9.81 23.77 -22.70
N ALA A 712 -9.79 25.04 -23.09
CA ALA A 712 -10.35 25.52 -24.35
C ALA A 712 -9.60 24.96 -25.58
N HIS A 713 -8.28 24.75 -25.46
CA HIS A 713 -7.44 24.24 -26.55
C HIS A 713 -7.15 22.73 -26.47
N ASN A 714 -7.73 22.00 -25.51
CA ASN A 714 -7.51 20.57 -25.34
C ASN A 714 -8.84 19.83 -25.13
N HIS A 715 -9.23 18.99 -26.09
CA HIS A 715 -10.42 18.16 -25.99
C HIS A 715 -10.21 16.95 -25.07
N TRP A 716 -9.14 16.17 -25.32
CA TRP A 716 -8.89 14.86 -24.71
C TRP A 716 -8.09 14.87 -23.40
N LYS A 717 -7.66 16.06 -22.97
CA LYS A 717 -6.92 16.28 -21.72
C LYS A 717 -7.44 17.54 -21.07
N LYS A 718 -7.86 17.43 -19.82
CA LYS A 718 -8.34 18.55 -19.03
C LYS A 718 -7.46 18.73 -17.80
N ARG A 719 -7.36 19.97 -17.35
CA ARG A 719 -6.78 20.34 -16.06
C ARG A 719 -7.89 20.86 -15.15
N GLY A 720 -7.73 20.66 -13.86
CA GLY A 720 -8.60 21.21 -12.83
C GLY A 720 -7.75 21.72 -11.67
N ILE A 721 -8.28 22.69 -10.94
CA ILE A 721 -7.69 23.23 -9.72
C ILE A 721 -8.82 23.45 -8.71
N SER A 722 -8.53 23.22 -7.44
CA SER A 722 -9.44 23.52 -6.33
C SER A 722 -8.62 23.99 -5.13
N THR A 723 -9.23 24.85 -4.33
CA THR A 723 -8.77 25.22 -3.00
C THR A 723 -9.90 24.97 -2.00
N ILE A 724 -9.55 24.48 -0.82
CA ILE A 724 -10.48 24.12 0.25
C ILE A 724 -9.94 24.68 1.59
N PRO A 725 -10.78 25.34 2.41
CA PRO A 725 -10.41 25.68 3.77
C PRO A 725 -10.44 24.42 4.65
N LEU A 726 -9.83 24.48 5.82
CA LEU A 726 -9.87 23.39 6.78
C LEU A 726 -9.99 23.92 8.21
N LYS A 727 -11.05 23.50 8.92
CA LYS A 727 -11.13 23.55 10.38
C LYS A 727 -11.14 22.13 10.91
N PHE A 728 -10.14 21.78 11.73
CA PHE A 728 -10.06 20.46 12.36
C PHE A 728 -9.89 20.60 13.87
N ARG A 729 -10.80 20.01 14.64
CA ARG A 729 -10.81 20.10 16.10
C ARG A 729 -9.87 19.06 16.72
N ILE A 730 -9.10 19.50 17.72
CA ILE A 730 -8.18 18.66 18.49
C ILE A 730 -8.79 18.32 19.85
N GLY A 731 -8.61 17.07 20.27
CA GLY A 731 -9.07 16.54 21.56
C GLY A 731 -10.16 15.48 21.43
N PHE A 732 -10.31 14.69 22.49
CA PHE A 732 -11.42 13.74 22.64
C PHE A 732 -12.66 14.45 23.18
N SER A 733 -13.86 13.97 22.82
CA SER A 733 -15.13 14.59 23.21
C SER A 733 -15.36 14.60 24.72
N LYS A 734 -14.87 13.59 25.44
CA LYS A 734 -14.94 13.52 26.91
C LYS A 734 -13.64 13.98 27.57
N GLY A 735 -13.77 14.86 28.58
CA GLY A 735 -12.64 15.51 29.25
C GLY A 735 -11.60 14.54 29.83
N PHE A 736 -12.03 13.43 30.43
CA PHE A 736 -11.13 12.48 31.08
C PHE A 736 -10.22 11.69 30.11
N TYR A 737 -10.46 11.71 28.79
CA TYR A 737 -9.49 11.16 27.83
C TYR A 737 -8.29 12.09 27.59
N ASN A 738 -8.42 13.36 27.95
CA ASN A 738 -7.40 14.38 27.73
C ASN A 738 -6.52 14.53 28.98
N GLN A 739 -6.01 13.40 29.49
CA GLN A 739 -5.10 13.36 30.64
C GLN A 739 -3.79 12.65 30.26
N VAL A 740 -2.69 13.04 30.92
CA VAL A 740 -1.37 12.43 30.72
C VAL A 740 -0.68 12.27 32.06
N GLY A 741 -0.11 11.09 32.29
CA GLY A 741 0.75 10.81 33.42
C GLY A 741 2.21 10.74 32.98
N LYS A 742 3.12 11.23 33.82
CA LYS A 742 4.56 11.02 33.67
C LYS A 742 5.12 10.67 35.04
N ASN A 743 5.76 9.51 35.15
CA ASN A 743 6.63 9.24 36.30
C ASN A 743 7.88 10.09 36.12
N LEU A 744 8.08 11.06 37.02
CA LEU A 744 9.22 11.98 37.02
C LEU A 744 10.47 11.32 37.60
#